data_AF-A0A5N5XD70-F1
#
_entry.id   AF-A0A5N5XD70-F1
#
_cell.length_a   1.000
_cell.length_b   1.000
_cell.length_c   1.000
_cell.angle_alpha   90.00
_cell.angle_beta   90.00
_cell.angle_gamma   90.00
#
_symmetry.space_group_name_H-M   'P 1'
#
loop_
_entity.id
_entity.type
_entity.pdbx_description
1 polymer ?
#
loop_
_entity_poly.entity_id
_entity_poly.type
_entity_poly.pdbx_seq_one_letter_code
_entity_poly.pdbx_strand_id
1 'polypeptide(L)'
;MSSSLATGSFQTLDFLPDNTVLIQDKIYGKHRISEPILVELLKSPAVIRLAGIGLHGQTDLLGITQTVTRLEHSIGAFLLVRKVGASVAEQIAGLLHDISHTVLSHDVDWALSKPGESFHEVQKMRYIMTTQLPQILTNHGFGDLKPFNEELYPLVEMPAPHLCADRLDYSLRDAVAFGKLALEDAQRVYGSLTAFPDSFSSSRLLVLRDIDLALAHARAYLECDRDVWCNPAHAIMSKKIGHLIGDLVQQGTVKEEVLWSLSDREFWELLKNTVSSEGLAAIKQIESGPHTKDGLSLPRGTKIRTIDPEILLPGAEQPSTLSTLKLEWARERQEYIRARQALEILFIPPVHSKHSTMSEAFTTTDLQGALPLIARGKVRDLYDVDEKTLLFIATDRISAYDVIMENGIPDKGVLLTLCTKHWFKILSDAIPTLRTHFLTLDLPPQIPESLRPVLQNRSMQVRKLKILPIEAIVRGYITGSAWNEYKKSGTVHGIKVAEGLRESEAFPDGPIYTPSTKAEQGEHDENIHPDQAAAIVGEPYASTIAALSVQLYKAAHEYALSRGVIIADTKFEFGLDPETNEVVLADEVLTPDSSRFWDKGSYEIGRGQQSFDKQFLRDWLTSEGLKGKPGVRMTEEVAQKTSAKYREAWEKLTGGN
;
A
#
# COMPACT_ATOMS: atom_id res chain seq x y z
N MET A 1 -46.33 19.31 -1.58
CA MET A 1 -46.55 17.85 -1.60
C MET A 1 -45.24 17.21 -1.16
N SER A 2 -45.27 16.17 -0.32
CA SER A 2 -44.08 15.38 -0.04
C SER A 2 -43.66 14.65 -1.33
N SER A 3 -42.41 14.80 -1.75
CA SER A 3 -41.84 14.02 -2.85
C SER A 3 -41.06 12.85 -2.25
N SER A 4 -41.26 11.65 -2.80
CA SER A 4 -40.51 10.46 -2.41
C SER A 4 -39.55 10.07 -3.52
N LEU A 5 -38.33 9.68 -3.16
CA LEU A 5 -37.29 9.21 -4.07
C LEU A 5 -36.84 7.83 -3.60
N ALA A 6 -37.01 6.80 -4.42
CA ALA A 6 -36.30 5.54 -4.22
C ALA A 6 -34.84 5.73 -4.60
N THR A 7 -33.93 5.52 -3.66
CA THR A 7 -32.49 5.71 -3.90
C THR A 7 -31.83 4.44 -4.42
N GLY A 8 -32.46 3.28 -4.27
CA GLY A 8 -32.08 2.01 -4.87
C GLY A 8 -32.92 0.86 -4.31
N SER A 9 -32.30 -0.27 -3.95
CA SER A 9 -33.00 -1.50 -3.53
C SER A 9 -33.42 -1.53 -2.06
N PHE A 10 -32.75 -0.77 -1.21
CA PHE A 10 -32.85 -0.79 0.24
C PHE A 10 -33.47 0.47 0.83
N GLN A 11 -33.47 1.58 0.11
CA GLN A 11 -33.70 2.88 0.72
C GLN A 11 -34.64 3.81 -0.08
N THR A 12 -35.44 4.58 0.66
CA THR A 12 -36.28 5.65 0.14
C THR A 12 -36.10 6.94 0.96
N LEU A 13 -36.14 8.09 0.28
CA LEU A 13 -36.11 9.43 0.87
C LEU A 13 -37.45 10.12 0.67
N ASP A 14 -38.11 10.51 1.75
CA ASP A 14 -39.31 11.34 1.72
C ASP A 14 -38.95 12.77 2.15
N PHE A 15 -39.06 13.72 1.21
CA PHE A 15 -38.84 15.13 1.48
C PHE A 15 -40.12 15.76 2.04
N LEU A 16 -40.07 16.13 3.32
CA LEU A 16 -41.24 16.61 4.04
C LEU A 16 -41.38 18.14 3.96
N PRO A 17 -42.61 18.69 4.07
CA PRO A 17 -42.87 20.13 3.95
C PRO A 17 -42.22 21.01 5.04
N ASP A 18 -41.86 20.42 6.17
CA ASP A 18 -41.26 21.08 7.33
C ASP A 18 -39.72 21.17 7.24
N ASN A 19 -39.18 21.05 6.03
CA ASN A 19 -37.74 21.01 5.76
C ASN A 19 -37.02 19.88 6.49
N THR A 20 -37.66 18.73 6.63
CA THR A 20 -37.01 17.49 7.10
C THR A 20 -36.98 16.45 5.97
N VAL A 21 -36.02 15.51 6.06
CA VAL A 21 -35.94 14.35 5.18
C VAL A 21 -36.15 13.10 6.03
N LEU A 22 -37.14 12.29 5.67
CA LEU A 22 -37.34 10.97 6.27
C LEU A 22 -36.66 9.93 5.38
N ILE A 23 -35.65 9.27 5.93
CA ILE A 23 -34.94 8.16 5.30
C ILE A 23 -35.54 6.87 5.84
N GLN A 24 -35.99 6.00 4.94
CA GLN A 24 -36.42 4.64 5.28
C GLN A 24 -35.42 3.68 4.65
N ASP A 25 -34.65 2.98 5.47
CA ASP A 25 -33.65 2.02 5.03
C ASP A 25 -34.00 0.62 5.56
N LYS A 26 -33.95 -0.40 4.70
CA LYS A 26 -34.28 -1.78 5.07
C LYS A 26 -33.32 -2.36 6.12
N ILE A 27 -32.05 -1.95 6.14
CA ILE A 27 -31.05 -2.42 7.10
C ILE A 27 -31.02 -1.51 8.33
N TYR A 28 -31.06 -0.18 8.15
CA TYR A 28 -30.83 0.77 9.24
C TYR A 28 -32.08 1.37 9.86
N GLY A 29 -33.26 1.03 9.33
CA GLY A 29 -34.54 1.50 9.83
C GLY A 29 -34.89 2.92 9.38
N LYS A 30 -35.74 3.60 10.16
CA LYS A 30 -36.26 4.93 9.83
C LYS A 30 -35.48 6.02 10.55
N HIS A 31 -35.03 7.03 9.81
CA HIS A 31 -34.27 8.17 10.32
C HIS A 31 -34.87 9.47 9.83
N ARG A 32 -35.14 10.40 10.76
CA ARG A 32 -35.59 11.75 10.42
C ARG A 32 -34.43 12.72 10.55
N ILE A 33 -34.07 13.36 9.44
CA ILE A 33 -32.98 14.33 9.35
C ILE A 33 -33.57 15.74 9.34
N SER A 34 -33.07 16.59 10.22
CA SER A 34 -33.60 17.95 10.42
C SER A 34 -32.51 19.03 10.51
N GLU A 35 -31.25 18.61 10.56
CA GLU A 35 -30.08 19.48 10.51
C GLU A 35 -30.05 20.20 9.16
N PRO A 36 -30.09 21.54 9.12
CA PRO A 36 -30.27 22.30 7.89
C PRO A 36 -29.27 21.94 6.78
N ILE A 37 -27.98 21.80 7.12
CA ILE A 37 -26.96 21.43 6.15
C ILE A 37 -27.14 20.03 5.58
N LEU A 38 -27.49 19.04 6.41
CA LEU A 38 -27.69 17.66 5.95
C LEU A 38 -28.93 17.57 5.05
N VAL A 39 -30.00 18.30 5.40
CA VAL A 39 -31.20 18.40 4.57
C VAL A 39 -30.89 19.05 3.22
N GLU A 40 -30.10 20.13 3.21
CA GLU A 40 -29.71 20.82 1.97
C GLU A 40 -28.81 19.94 1.09
N LEU A 41 -27.83 19.24 1.67
CA LEU A 41 -26.98 18.27 0.97
C LEU A 41 -27.79 17.12 0.36
N LEU A 42 -28.71 16.51 1.13
CA LEU A 42 -29.59 15.44 0.67
C LEU A 42 -30.55 15.87 -0.45
N LYS A 43 -30.81 17.18 -0.59
CA LYS A 43 -31.60 17.74 -1.69
C LYS A 43 -30.74 18.21 -2.88
N SER A 44 -29.42 18.23 -2.72
CA SER A 44 -28.52 18.80 -3.73
C SER A 44 -28.44 17.89 -4.96
N PRO A 45 -28.50 18.45 -6.19
CA PRO A 45 -28.26 17.70 -7.42
C PRO A 45 -26.98 16.85 -7.41
N ALA A 46 -25.90 17.35 -6.78
CA ALA A 46 -24.62 16.65 -6.70
C ALA A 46 -24.68 15.35 -5.89
N VAL A 47 -25.54 15.29 -4.85
CA VAL A 47 -25.78 14.06 -4.06
C VAL A 47 -26.83 13.20 -4.75
N ILE A 48 -27.95 13.78 -5.18
CA ILE A 48 -29.08 13.04 -5.77
C ILE A 48 -28.68 12.28 -7.05
N ARG A 49 -27.74 12.81 -7.86
CA ARG A 49 -27.26 12.11 -9.06
C ARG A 49 -26.72 10.70 -8.78
N LEU A 50 -26.20 10.46 -7.57
CA LEU A 50 -25.65 9.15 -7.18
C LEU A 50 -26.72 8.05 -7.17
N ALA A 51 -28.01 8.40 -7.16
CA ALA A 51 -29.11 7.43 -7.33
C ALA A 51 -29.09 6.76 -8.71
N GLY A 52 -28.47 7.41 -9.71
CA GLY A 52 -28.30 6.88 -11.06
C GLY A 52 -27.00 6.10 -11.28
N ILE A 53 -26.18 5.92 -10.24
CA ILE A 53 -24.85 5.31 -10.31
C ILE A 53 -24.83 4.06 -9.44
N GLY A 54 -24.63 2.88 -10.06
CA GLY A 54 -24.51 1.60 -9.40
C GLY A 54 -23.16 1.41 -8.72
N LEU A 55 -23.15 0.76 -7.56
CA LEU A 55 -21.96 0.47 -6.76
C LEU A 55 -20.97 -0.43 -7.53
N HIS A 56 -21.50 -1.41 -8.26
CA HIS A 56 -20.79 -2.42 -9.06
C HIS A 56 -20.81 -2.12 -10.57
N GLY A 57 -21.04 -0.86 -10.95
CA GLY A 57 -20.90 -0.40 -12.33
C GLY A 57 -21.80 -1.13 -13.33
N GLN A 58 -21.23 -1.59 -14.44
CA GLN A 58 -21.95 -2.33 -15.47
C GLN A 58 -22.64 -3.61 -14.98
N THR A 59 -22.15 -4.31 -13.94
CA THR A 59 -22.85 -5.52 -13.47
C THR A 59 -24.17 -5.20 -12.80
N ASP A 60 -24.28 -4.05 -12.13
CA ASP A 60 -25.55 -3.55 -11.59
C ASP A 60 -26.49 -3.13 -12.72
N LEU A 61 -25.95 -2.40 -13.71
CA LEU A 61 -26.72 -1.92 -14.85
C LEU A 61 -27.35 -3.07 -15.64
N LEU A 62 -26.60 -4.16 -15.83
CA LEU A 62 -27.04 -5.34 -16.60
C LEU A 62 -27.86 -6.32 -15.77
N GLY A 63 -28.08 -6.06 -14.48
CA GLY A 63 -28.82 -6.94 -13.57
C GLY A 63 -28.10 -8.26 -13.26
N ILE A 64 -26.78 -8.29 -13.40
CA ILE A 64 -25.93 -9.42 -13.01
C ILE A 64 -25.76 -9.43 -11.48
N THR A 65 -25.52 -8.25 -10.91
CA THR A 65 -25.58 -7.99 -9.48
C THR A 65 -26.89 -7.29 -9.14
N GLN A 66 -27.41 -7.53 -7.93
CA GLN A 66 -28.55 -6.75 -7.44
C GLN A 66 -28.12 -5.30 -7.25
N THR A 67 -28.91 -4.37 -7.80
CA THR A 67 -28.57 -2.94 -7.78
C THR A 67 -28.51 -2.39 -6.36
N VAL A 68 -27.33 -1.91 -5.98
CA VAL A 68 -27.10 -1.00 -4.86
C VAL A 68 -26.51 0.27 -5.45
N THR A 69 -27.05 1.45 -5.13
CA THR A 69 -26.54 2.70 -5.71
C THR A 69 -25.50 3.36 -4.81
N ARG A 70 -24.65 4.21 -5.41
CA ARG A 70 -23.71 5.06 -4.66
C ARG A 70 -24.43 6.00 -3.69
N LEU A 71 -25.69 6.37 -3.97
CA LEU A 71 -26.49 7.18 -3.04
C LEU A 71 -26.92 6.37 -1.81
N GLU A 72 -27.40 5.14 -2.00
CA GLU A 72 -27.72 4.26 -0.86
C GLU A 72 -26.50 4.06 0.03
N HIS A 73 -25.35 3.85 -0.61
CA HIS A 73 -24.11 3.64 0.09
C HIS A 73 -23.66 4.88 0.89
N SER A 74 -23.63 6.05 0.24
CA SER A 74 -23.28 7.33 0.87
C SER A 74 -24.19 7.65 2.05
N ILE A 75 -25.50 7.45 1.90
CA ILE A 75 -26.46 7.68 3.00
C ILE A 75 -26.27 6.63 4.09
N GLY A 76 -25.95 5.39 3.73
CA GLY A 76 -25.66 4.33 4.67
C GLY A 76 -24.45 4.65 5.57
N ALA A 77 -23.32 5.04 4.98
CA ALA A 77 -22.14 5.47 5.72
C ALA A 77 -22.45 6.66 6.66
N PHE A 78 -23.21 7.65 6.17
CA PHE A 78 -23.74 8.75 6.97
C PHE A 78 -24.57 8.26 8.17
N LEU A 79 -25.50 7.32 7.97
CA LEU A 79 -26.35 6.79 9.03
C LEU A 79 -25.56 5.98 10.06
N LEU A 80 -24.51 5.27 9.65
CA LEU A 80 -23.64 4.52 10.56
C LEU A 80 -22.88 5.43 11.51
N VAL A 81 -22.23 6.50 11.00
CA VAL A 81 -21.54 7.46 11.88
C VAL A 81 -22.53 8.24 12.75
N ARG A 82 -23.71 8.58 12.22
CA ARG A 82 -24.80 9.18 13.00
C ARG A 82 -25.27 8.28 14.14
N LYS A 83 -25.43 6.98 13.87
CA LYS A 83 -25.89 5.97 14.85
C LYS A 83 -24.99 5.88 16.07
N VAL A 84 -23.69 6.12 15.91
CA VAL A 84 -22.72 6.08 17.01
C VAL A 84 -22.48 7.45 17.65
N GLY A 85 -23.16 8.51 17.18
CA GLY A 85 -23.11 9.85 17.77
C GLY A 85 -21.98 10.73 17.25
N ALA A 86 -21.50 10.49 16.03
CA ALA A 86 -20.45 11.31 15.42
C ALA A 86 -20.91 12.77 15.21
N SER A 87 -19.94 13.68 15.08
CA SER A 87 -20.19 15.10 14.83
C SER A 87 -20.93 15.33 13.50
N VAL A 88 -21.58 16.50 13.34
CA VAL A 88 -22.19 16.88 12.05
C VAL A 88 -21.15 16.93 10.93
N ALA A 89 -19.92 17.37 11.22
CA ALA A 89 -18.80 17.38 10.26
C ALA A 89 -18.49 15.98 9.72
N GLU A 90 -18.42 15.00 10.62
CA GLU A 90 -18.15 13.60 10.29
C GLU A 90 -19.34 12.93 9.58
N GLN A 91 -20.57 13.33 9.92
CA GLN A 91 -21.77 12.94 9.19
C GLN A 91 -21.79 13.47 7.75
N ILE A 92 -21.33 14.72 7.53
CA ILE A 92 -21.16 15.29 6.19
C ILE A 92 -20.08 14.51 5.43
N ALA A 93 -18.94 14.23 6.06
CA ALA A 93 -17.88 13.42 5.46
C ALA A 93 -18.41 12.04 5.04
N GLY A 94 -19.16 11.36 5.92
CA GLY A 94 -19.81 10.09 5.59
C GLY A 94 -20.81 10.19 4.43
N LEU A 95 -21.57 11.29 4.33
CA LEU A 95 -22.51 11.51 3.21
C LEU A 95 -21.81 11.82 1.88
N LEU A 96 -20.61 12.40 1.92
CA LEU A 96 -19.92 12.92 0.74
C LEU A 96 -18.63 12.15 0.38
N HIS A 97 -18.31 11.05 1.06
CA HIS A 97 -17.08 10.29 0.81
C HIS A 97 -17.02 9.81 -0.66
N ASP A 98 -18.14 9.31 -1.18
CA ASP A 98 -18.25 8.75 -2.52
C ASP A 98 -18.71 9.73 -3.60
N ILE A 99 -18.72 11.03 -3.30
CA ILE A 99 -19.36 12.06 -4.12
C ILE A 99 -18.78 12.19 -5.53
N SER A 100 -17.55 11.74 -5.76
CA SER A 100 -16.83 11.81 -7.02
C SER A 100 -17.01 10.60 -7.94
N HIS A 101 -17.78 9.59 -7.54
CA HIS A 101 -18.05 8.44 -8.40
C HIS A 101 -18.74 8.85 -9.71
N THR A 102 -18.16 8.44 -10.83
CA THR A 102 -18.70 8.67 -12.18
C THR A 102 -19.67 7.56 -12.56
N VAL A 103 -20.30 7.72 -13.73
CA VAL A 103 -20.98 6.63 -14.44
C VAL A 103 -20.14 5.35 -14.44
N LEU A 104 -20.82 4.23 -14.21
CA LEU A 104 -20.27 2.87 -14.15
C LEU A 104 -19.19 2.67 -13.07
N SER A 105 -19.09 3.58 -12.10
CA SER A 105 -18.18 3.47 -10.95
C SER A 105 -16.75 3.07 -11.37
N HIS A 106 -16.19 2.02 -10.75
CA HIS A 106 -14.81 1.57 -10.96
C HIS A 106 -14.52 1.00 -12.36
N ASP A 107 -15.51 0.88 -13.26
CA ASP A 107 -15.22 0.60 -14.67
C ASP A 107 -14.39 1.72 -15.29
N VAL A 108 -14.58 2.95 -14.83
CA VAL A 108 -13.83 4.13 -15.28
C VAL A 108 -12.37 4.08 -14.84
N ASP A 109 -12.03 3.33 -13.79
CA ASP A 109 -10.64 3.17 -13.37
C ASP A 109 -9.79 2.49 -14.47
N TRP A 110 -10.39 1.55 -15.20
CA TRP A 110 -9.75 0.92 -16.35
C TRP A 110 -9.64 1.83 -17.58
N ALA A 111 -10.34 2.96 -17.58
CA ALA A 111 -10.35 3.94 -18.66
C ALA A 111 -9.31 5.05 -18.43
N LEU A 112 -9.30 5.62 -17.22
CA LEU A 112 -8.69 6.92 -16.94
C LEU A 112 -7.75 6.93 -15.73
N SER A 113 -7.64 5.83 -14.97
CA SER A 113 -6.73 5.74 -13.83
C SER A 113 -5.37 5.18 -14.23
N LYS A 114 -4.33 5.59 -13.49
CA LYS A 114 -3.06 4.89 -13.52
C LYS A 114 -3.17 3.56 -12.76
N PRO A 115 -2.32 2.57 -13.07
CA PRO A 115 -2.29 1.32 -12.31
C PRO A 115 -2.11 1.56 -10.80
N GLY A 116 -3.04 1.05 -9.99
CA GLY A 116 -3.01 1.18 -8.54
C GLY A 116 -3.67 2.45 -7.98
N GLU A 117 -4.24 3.30 -8.83
CA GLU A 117 -5.02 4.48 -8.43
C GLU A 117 -6.52 4.28 -8.71
N SER A 118 -7.36 4.99 -7.96
CA SER A 118 -8.80 5.17 -8.23
C SER A 118 -9.02 6.56 -8.83
N PHE A 119 -9.73 6.64 -9.95
CA PHE A 119 -10.03 7.90 -10.64
C PHE A 119 -10.85 8.80 -9.72
N HIS A 120 -11.76 8.18 -8.97
CA HIS A 120 -12.66 8.87 -8.06
C HIS A 120 -11.92 9.47 -6.87
N GLU A 121 -10.86 8.81 -6.37
CA GLU A 121 -10.01 9.33 -5.30
C GLU A 121 -9.16 10.51 -5.82
N VAL A 122 -8.47 10.32 -6.95
CA VAL A 122 -7.57 11.34 -7.52
C VAL A 122 -8.33 12.59 -7.99
N GLN A 123 -9.49 12.42 -8.62
CA GLN A 123 -10.27 13.53 -9.18
C GLN A 123 -11.32 14.08 -8.22
N LYS A 124 -11.39 13.59 -6.98
CA LYS A 124 -12.43 13.96 -6.01
C LYS A 124 -12.57 15.47 -5.83
N MET A 125 -11.47 16.13 -5.48
CA MET A 125 -11.48 17.57 -5.25
C MET A 125 -11.76 18.36 -6.52
N ARG A 126 -11.30 17.90 -7.69
CA ARG A 126 -11.65 18.53 -8.96
C ARG A 126 -13.16 18.52 -9.19
N TYR A 127 -13.81 17.37 -8.99
CA TYR A 127 -15.26 17.26 -9.12
C TYR A 127 -15.98 18.13 -8.09
N ILE A 128 -15.60 18.06 -6.80
CA ILE A 128 -16.24 18.86 -5.75
C ILE A 128 -16.28 20.35 -6.12
N MET A 129 -15.18 20.87 -6.67
CA MET A 129 -15.07 22.29 -7.02
C MET A 129 -15.91 22.70 -8.24
N THR A 130 -16.49 21.75 -9.00
CA THR A 130 -17.47 22.05 -10.07
C THR A 130 -18.91 22.06 -9.57
N THR A 131 -19.14 21.72 -8.30
CA THR A 131 -20.48 21.61 -7.70
C THR A 131 -20.81 22.79 -6.78
N GLN A 132 -22.06 22.84 -6.33
CA GLN A 132 -22.53 23.75 -5.29
C GLN A 132 -22.08 23.35 -3.86
N LEU A 133 -21.48 22.17 -3.68
CA LEU A 133 -21.20 21.62 -2.35
C LEU A 133 -20.29 22.52 -1.49
N PRO A 134 -19.20 23.12 -2.02
CA PRO A 134 -18.38 24.05 -1.23
C PRO A 134 -19.16 25.26 -0.73
N GLN A 135 -20.09 25.78 -1.54
CA GLN A 135 -20.94 26.90 -1.17
C GLN A 135 -21.95 26.50 -0.08
N ILE A 136 -22.55 25.30 -0.19
CA ILE A 136 -23.44 24.76 0.84
C ILE A 136 -22.68 24.66 2.18
N LEU A 137 -21.50 24.04 2.19
CA LEU A 137 -20.69 23.92 3.40
C LEU A 137 -20.36 25.28 4.02
N THR A 138 -19.94 26.24 3.18
CA THR A 138 -19.61 27.60 3.62
C THR A 138 -20.81 28.31 4.24
N ASN A 139 -22.00 28.21 3.62
CA ASN A 139 -23.22 28.83 4.11
C ASN A 139 -23.65 28.32 5.51
N HIS A 140 -23.26 27.10 5.85
CA HIS A 140 -23.58 26.44 7.11
C HIS A 140 -22.40 26.41 8.09
N GLY A 141 -21.37 27.23 7.88
CA GLY A 141 -20.27 27.42 8.83
C GLY A 141 -19.08 26.46 8.67
N PHE A 142 -19.04 25.66 7.60
CA PHE A 142 -17.92 24.77 7.25
C PHE A 142 -17.04 25.38 6.14
N GLY A 143 -16.66 26.66 6.29
CA GLY A 143 -15.86 27.39 5.30
C GLY A 143 -14.42 26.88 5.15
N ASP A 144 -13.92 26.07 6.08
CA ASP A 144 -12.62 25.41 5.98
C ASP A 144 -12.64 24.14 5.11
N LEU A 145 -13.83 23.73 4.64
CA LEU A 145 -14.06 22.58 3.76
C LEU A 145 -13.50 21.24 4.29
N LYS A 146 -13.17 21.17 5.59
CA LYS A 146 -12.62 19.95 6.21
C LYS A 146 -13.48 18.70 6.01
N PRO A 147 -14.83 18.76 5.98
CA PRO A 147 -15.64 17.56 5.72
C PRO A 147 -15.33 16.83 4.39
N PHE A 148 -14.59 17.44 3.46
CA PHE A 148 -14.11 16.75 2.24
C PHE A 148 -12.79 15.99 2.42
N ASN A 149 -12.18 16.02 3.61
CA ASN A 149 -10.97 15.28 3.92
C ASN A 149 -11.30 14.16 4.93
N GLU A 150 -11.56 12.96 4.41
CA GLU A 150 -11.94 11.79 5.22
C GLU A 150 -10.86 11.31 6.18
N GLU A 151 -9.58 11.63 5.93
CA GLU A 151 -8.49 11.26 6.84
C GLU A 151 -8.65 11.89 8.24
N LEU A 152 -9.42 12.97 8.35
CA LEU A 152 -9.77 13.62 9.62
C LEU A 152 -10.91 12.89 10.38
N TYR A 153 -11.57 11.92 9.74
CA TYR A 153 -12.80 11.28 10.21
C TYR A 153 -12.69 9.75 10.19
N PRO A 154 -11.93 9.16 11.14
CA PRO A 154 -11.67 7.72 11.20
C PRO A 154 -12.91 6.82 11.31
N LEU A 155 -14.07 7.35 11.74
CA LEU A 155 -15.31 6.55 11.73
C LEU A 155 -15.88 6.39 10.32
N VAL A 156 -15.59 7.32 9.40
CA VAL A 156 -16.01 7.25 7.99
C VAL A 156 -15.11 6.28 7.25
N GLU A 157 -13.80 6.52 7.30
CA GLU A 157 -12.80 5.75 6.57
C GLU A 157 -11.58 5.42 7.43
N MET A 158 -11.13 4.17 7.34
CA MET A 158 -9.96 3.67 8.05
C MET A 158 -9.30 2.55 7.24
N PRO A 159 -7.96 2.39 7.30
CA PRO A 159 -7.28 1.26 6.68
C PRO A 159 -7.87 -0.09 7.13
N ALA A 160 -7.96 -1.04 6.20
CA ALA A 160 -8.27 -2.43 6.54
C ALA A 160 -7.18 -2.99 7.48
N PRO A 161 -7.52 -3.91 8.41
CA PRO A 161 -8.77 -4.67 8.48
C PRO A 161 -9.85 -4.10 9.42
N HIS A 162 -9.64 -2.91 9.99
CA HIS A 162 -10.58 -2.27 10.92
C HIS A 162 -11.97 -2.05 10.29
N LEU A 163 -13.01 -1.87 11.11
CA LEU A 163 -14.28 -1.36 10.59
C LEU A 163 -14.24 0.17 10.44
N CYS A 164 -14.83 0.66 9.35
CA CYS A 164 -15.21 2.05 9.13
C CYS A 164 -16.59 2.09 8.48
N ALA A 165 -17.26 3.24 8.45
CA ALA A 165 -18.63 3.34 7.98
C ALA A 165 -18.77 3.03 6.48
N ASP A 166 -17.81 3.48 5.65
CA ASP A 166 -17.71 3.05 4.25
C ASP A 166 -17.72 1.51 4.16
N ARG A 167 -16.71 0.87 4.75
CA ARG A 167 -16.54 -0.59 4.68
C ARG A 167 -17.70 -1.39 5.25
N LEU A 168 -18.26 -0.94 6.37
CA LEU A 168 -19.38 -1.60 7.01
C LEU A 168 -20.64 -1.48 6.15
N ASP A 169 -20.87 -0.32 5.52
CA ASP A 169 -22.07 -0.12 4.73
C ASP A 169 -22.10 -0.95 3.45
N TYR A 170 -21.09 -0.81 2.57
CA TYR A 170 -21.14 -1.55 1.30
C TYR A 170 -21.17 -3.06 1.56
N SER A 171 -20.45 -3.53 2.58
CA SER A 171 -20.42 -4.96 2.88
C SER A 171 -21.72 -5.50 3.45
N LEU A 172 -22.45 -4.73 4.29
CA LEU A 172 -23.77 -5.17 4.76
C LEU A 172 -24.79 -5.17 3.62
N ARG A 173 -24.80 -4.14 2.78
CA ARG A 173 -25.71 -4.06 1.62
C ARG A 173 -25.45 -5.19 0.65
N ASP A 174 -24.20 -5.40 0.26
CA ASP A 174 -23.80 -6.45 -0.66
C ASP A 174 -24.03 -7.84 -0.07
N ALA A 175 -23.73 -8.05 1.21
CA ALA A 175 -23.98 -9.33 1.85
C ALA A 175 -25.47 -9.69 1.83
N VAL A 176 -26.36 -8.72 2.06
CA VAL A 176 -27.81 -8.96 1.96
C VAL A 176 -28.23 -9.12 0.49
N ALA A 177 -27.76 -8.24 -0.41
CA ALA A 177 -28.12 -8.23 -1.82
C ALA A 177 -27.70 -9.52 -2.55
N PHE A 178 -26.56 -10.11 -2.16
CA PHE A 178 -26.03 -11.34 -2.73
C PHE A 178 -26.42 -12.59 -1.95
N GLY A 179 -27.30 -12.46 -0.93
CA GLY A 179 -27.80 -13.58 -0.13
C GLY A 179 -26.73 -14.25 0.73
N LYS A 180 -25.67 -13.53 1.09
CA LYS A 180 -24.56 -13.98 1.97
C LYS A 180 -24.83 -13.73 3.45
N LEU A 181 -25.73 -12.80 3.76
CA LEU A 181 -26.19 -12.50 5.11
C LEU A 181 -27.70 -12.25 5.10
N ALA A 182 -28.43 -12.76 6.08
CA ALA A 182 -29.85 -12.48 6.23
C ALA A 182 -30.08 -10.99 6.55
N LEU A 183 -31.18 -10.41 6.06
CA LEU A 183 -31.52 -9.02 6.35
C LEU A 183 -31.64 -8.76 7.86
N GLU A 184 -32.23 -9.71 8.58
CA GLU A 184 -32.40 -9.64 10.03
C GLU A 184 -31.05 -9.63 10.76
N ASP A 185 -30.06 -10.40 10.28
CA ASP A 185 -28.72 -10.41 10.87
C ASP A 185 -27.97 -9.11 10.55
N ALA A 186 -28.12 -8.55 9.35
CA ALA A 186 -27.57 -7.24 9.02
C ALA A 186 -28.15 -6.12 9.90
N GLN A 187 -29.46 -6.15 10.17
CA GLN A 187 -30.13 -5.25 11.11
C GLN A 187 -29.58 -5.42 12.54
N ARG A 188 -29.27 -6.65 12.96
CA ARG A 188 -28.67 -6.93 14.28
C ARG A 188 -27.21 -6.49 14.36
N VAL A 189 -26.42 -6.64 13.29
CA VAL A 189 -25.06 -6.07 13.21
C VAL A 189 -25.13 -4.56 13.44
N TYR A 190 -25.99 -3.85 12.69
CA TYR A 190 -26.24 -2.42 12.88
C TYR A 190 -26.69 -2.08 14.32
N GLY A 191 -27.60 -2.88 14.90
CA GLY A 191 -28.06 -2.69 16.28
C GLY A 191 -26.95 -2.87 17.33
N SER A 192 -25.93 -3.69 17.04
CA SER A 192 -24.81 -3.95 17.94
C SER A 192 -23.73 -2.86 17.90
N LEU A 193 -23.67 -2.07 16.81
CA LEU A 193 -22.63 -1.08 16.53
C LEU A 193 -22.59 0.08 17.54
N THR A 194 -21.38 0.41 18.00
CA THR A 194 -21.07 1.58 18.83
C THR A 194 -19.70 2.15 18.48
N ALA A 195 -19.41 3.37 18.93
CA ALA A 195 -18.06 3.91 18.94
C ALA A 195 -17.37 3.59 20.28
N PHE A 196 -16.04 3.41 20.24
CA PHE A 196 -15.19 3.26 21.42
C PHE A 196 -13.94 4.15 21.29
N PRO A 197 -13.44 4.80 22.37
CA PRO A 197 -14.08 4.88 23.69
C PRO A 197 -15.37 5.71 23.67
N ASP A 198 -15.46 6.65 22.73
CA ASP A 198 -16.66 7.42 22.40
C ASP A 198 -16.51 8.00 20.97
N SER A 199 -17.53 8.68 20.47
CA SER A 199 -17.57 9.21 19.10
C SER A 199 -16.78 10.51 18.88
N PHE A 200 -16.18 11.10 19.91
CA PHE A 200 -15.41 12.35 19.84
C PHE A 200 -13.91 12.13 20.09
N SER A 201 -13.53 10.97 20.62
CA SER A 201 -12.13 10.62 20.82
C SER A 201 -11.33 10.69 19.51
N SER A 202 -10.08 11.15 19.60
CA SER A 202 -9.14 11.18 18.48
C SER A 202 -8.71 9.78 18.03
N SER A 203 -8.85 8.77 18.89
CA SER A 203 -8.54 7.36 18.61
C SER A 203 -9.79 6.49 18.52
N ARG A 204 -10.94 7.09 18.16
CA ARG A 204 -12.23 6.40 18.11
C ARG A 204 -12.27 5.32 17.04
N LEU A 205 -12.89 4.19 17.38
CA LEU A 205 -13.11 3.03 16.51
C LEU A 205 -14.59 2.69 16.44
N LEU A 206 -15.05 2.16 15.31
CA LEU A 206 -16.32 1.45 15.23
C LEU A 206 -16.12 0.04 15.78
N VAL A 207 -16.95 -0.34 16.76
CA VAL A 207 -16.86 -1.66 17.42
C VAL A 207 -18.23 -2.34 17.44
N LEU A 208 -18.22 -3.66 17.36
CA LEU A 208 -19.41 -4.51 17.51
C LEU A 208 -19.48 -5.06 18.93
N ARG A 209 -20.69 -5.38 19.40
CA ARG A 209 -20.92 -5.92 20.76
C ARG A 209 -21.37 -7.38 20.78
N ASP A 210 -21.45 -7.99 19.60
CA ASP A 210 -21.89 -9.37 19.41
C ASP A 210 -20.85 -10.08 18.52
N ILE A 211 -20.12 -11.03 19.13
CA ILE A 211 -19.02 -11.72 18.46
C ILE A 211 -19.55 -12.63 17.35
N ASP A 212 -20.69 -13.28 17.56
CA ASP A 212 -21.20 -14.26 16.60
C ASP A 212 -21.76 -13.54 15.36
N LEU A 213 -22.39 -12.38 15.55
CA LEU A 213 -22.78 -11.49 14.43
C LEU A 213 -21.57 -10.92 13.71
N ALA A 214 -20.53 -10.51 14.43
CA ALA A 214 -19.29 -10.04 13.81
C ALA A 214 -18.61 -11.13 12.96
N LEU A 215 -18.62 -12.38 13.45
CA LEU A 215 -18.12 -13.53 12.71
C LEU A 215 -18.95 -13.83 11.45
N ALA A 216 -20.28 -13.78 11.56
CA ALA A 216 -21.17 -13.97 10.42
C ALA A 216 -20.95 -12.89 9.35
N HIS A 217 -20.84 -11.62 9.76
CA HIS A 217 -20.56 -10.50 8.84
C HIS A 217 -19.17 -10.64 8.20
N ALA A 218 -18.13 -10.98 8.96
CA ALA A 218 -16.78 -11.14 8.44
C ALA A 218 -16.66 -12.30 7.41
N ARG A 219 -17.39 -13.40 7.63
CA ARG A 219 -17.50 -14.48 6.64
C ARG A 219 -18.28 -14.05 5.40
N ALA A 220 -19.42 -13.37 5.58
CA ALA A 220 -20.18 -12.84 4.45
C ALA A 220 -19.36 -11.86 3.62
N TYR A 221 -18.53 -11.02 4.27
CA TYR A 221 -17.58 -10.12 3.62
C TYR A 221 -16.60 -10.88 2.71
N LEU A 222 -15.99 -11.97 3.20
CA LEU A 222 -15.09 -12.81 2.39
C LEU A 222 -15.81 -13.46 1.20
N GLU A 223 -17.04 -13.91 1.40
CA GLU A 223 -17.84 -14.47 0.32
C GLU A 223 -18.19 -13.43 -0.74
N CYS A 224 -18.55 -12.20 -0.34
CA CYS A 224 -18.77 -11.09 -1.26
C CYS A 224 -17.50 -10.74 -2.05
N ASP A 225 -16.33 -10.68 -1.40
CA ASP A 225 -15.06 -10.44 -2.13
C ASP A 225 -14.83 -11.55 -3.14
N ARG A 226 -14.85 -12.81 -2.69
CA ARG A 226 -14.57 -13.99 -3.52
C ARG A 226 -15.52 -14.11 -4.72
N ASP A 227 -16.81 -13.97 -4.49
CA ASP A 227 -17.83 -14.33 -5.47
C ASP A 227 -18.20 -13.14 -6.37
N VAL A 228 -18.00 -11.91 -5.91
CA VAL A 228 -18.44 -10.69 -6.61
C VAL A 228 -17.32 -9.66 -6.80
N TRP A 229 -16.75 -9.09 -5.74
CA TRP A 229 -15.85 -7.92 -5.88
C TRP A 229 -14.52 -8.25 -6.56
N CYS A 230 -14.06 -9.48 -6.43
CA CYS A 230 -12.88 -9.97 -7.15
C CYS A 230 -13.25 -10.92 -8.29
N ASN A 231 -14.53 -11.12 -8.61
CA ASN A 231 -14.92 -12.09 -9.64
C ASN A 231 -14.20 -11.84 -10.99
N PRO A 232 -13.42 -12.82 -11.50
CA PRO A 232 -12.64 -12.64 -12.73
C PRO A 232 -13.48 -12.26 -13.95
N ALA A 233 -14.70 -12.81 -14.08
CA ALA A 233 -15.57 -12.50 -15.20
C ALA A 233 -16.05 -11.05 -15.13
N HIS A 234 -16.44 -10.56 -13.95
CA HIS A 234 -16.83 -9.17 -13.75
C HIS A 234 -15.67 -8.23 -14.05
N ALA A 235 -14.48 -8.52 -13.54
CA ALA A 235 -13.30 -7.70 -13.78
C ALA A 235 -12.92 -7.61 -15.27
N ILE A 236 -13.06 -8.71 -16.03
CA ILE A 236 -12.85 -8.70 -17.49
C ILE A 236 -13.88 -7.82 -18.19
N MET A 237 -15.14 -7.86 -17.76
CA MET A 237 -16.18 -6.99 -18.29
C MET A 237 -15.84 -5.53 -18.00
N SER A 238 -15.46 -5.20 -16.77
CA SER A 238 -15.08 -3.84 -16.35
C SER A 238 -13.92 -3.32 -17.18
N LYS A 239 -12.87 -4.14 -17.37
CA LYS A 239 -11.72 -3.78 -18.19
C LYS A 239 -12.09 -3.49 -19.64
N LYS A 240 -12.94 -4.32 -20.25
CA LYS A 240 -13.40 -4.11 -21.63
C LYS A 240 -14.19 -2.82 -21.77
N ILE A 241 -15.13 -2.55 -20.86
CA ILE A 241 -15.92 -1.32 -20.84
C ILE A 241 -15.03 -0.11 -20.59
N GLY A 242 -14.13 -0.17 -19.60
CA GLY A 242 -13.18 0.89 -19.32
C GLY A 242 -12.32 1.26 -20.53
N HIS A 243 -11.81 0.28 -21.29
CA HIS A 243 -11.08 0.58 -22.52
C HIS A 243 -11.95 1.31 -23.56
N LEU A 244 -13.21 0.90 -23.76
CA LEU A 244 -14.11 1.61 -24.68
C LEU A 244 -14.37 3.05 -24.23
N ILE A 245 -14.56 3.27 -22.93
CA ILE A 245 -14.72 4.61 -22.37
C ILE A 245 -13.45 5.44 -22.60
N GLY A 246 -12.28 4.87 -22.29
CA GLY A 246 -10.97 5.51 -22.44
C GLY A 246 -10.70 5.92 -23.88
N ASP A 247 -10.98 5.04 -24.85
CA ASP A 247 -10.83 5.33 -26.28
C ASP A 247 -11.67 6.53 -26.70
N LEU A 248 -12.95 6.58 -26.29
CA LEU A 248 -13.85 7.69 -26.64
C LEU A 248 -13.44 9.02 -26.01
N VAL A 249 -12.95 8.99 -24.77
CA VAL A 249 -12.47 10.19 -24.07
C VAL A 249 -11.17 10.70 -24.69
N GLN A 250 -10.20 9.81 -24.96
CA GLN A 250 -8.91 10.16 -25.56
C GLN A 250 -9.06 10.71 -26.98
N GLN A 251 -10.02 10.20 -27.75
CA GLN A 251 -10.34 10.71 -29.09
C GLN A 251 -11.12 12.04 -29.07
N GLY A 252 -11.60 12.48 -27.90
CA GLY A 252 -12.41 13.68 -27.75
C GLY A 252 -13.86 13.53 -28.24
N THR A 253 -14.29 12.31 -28.54
CA THR A 253 -15.66 12.00 -28.98
C THR A 253 -16.66 12.14 -27.83
N VAL A 254 -16.24 11.74 -26.62
CA VAL A 254 -16.96 11.99 -25.37
C VAL A 254 -16.09 12.88 -24.50
N LYS A 255 -16.64 13.99 -24.01
CA LYS A 255 -15.93 14.84 -23.05
C LYS A 255 -15.91 14.16 -21.68
N GLU A 256 -14.77 14.19 -20.99
CA GLU A 256 -14.60 13.56 -19.68
C GLU A 256 -15.65 14.06 -18.66
N GLU A 257 -16.04 15.33 -18.71
CA GLU A 257 -17.02 15.91 -17.78
C GLU A 257 -18.40 15.24 -17.87
N VAL A 258 -18.71 14.59 -19.00
CA VAL A 258 -19.96 13.86 -19.19
C VAL A 258 -20.08 12.72 -18.17
N LEU A 259 -18.96 12.13 -17.75
CA LEU A 259 -18.90 11.01 -16.81
C LEU A 259 -19.49 11.34 -15.42
N TRP A 260 -19.58 12.62 -15.04
CA TRP A 260 -20.25 13.04 -13.79
C TRP A 260 -21.69 13.53 -13.98
N SER A 261 -22.12 13.75 -15.23
CA SER A 261 -23.39 14.40 -15.55
C SER A 261 -24.53 13.43 -15.86
N LEU A 262 -24.22 12.20 -16.26
CA LEU A 262 -25.20 11.19 -16.67
C LEU A 262 -25.40 10.13 -15.59
N SER A 263 -26.52 9.41 -15.66
CA SER A 263 -26.69 8.11 -15.00
C SER A 263 -26.03 6.99 -15.79
N ASP A 264 -25.84 5.83 -15.15
CA ASP A 264 -25.28 4.63 -15.80
C ASP A 264 -26.08 4.22 -17.05
N ARG A 265 -27.42 4.32 -16.98
CA ARG A 265 -28.30 3.97 -18.09
C ARG A 265 -28.16 4.93 -19.27
N GLU A 266 -28.16 6.24 -19.00
CA GLU A 266 -28.00 7.25 -20.04
C GLU A 266 -26.61 7.15 -20.69
N PHE A 267 -25.57 6.93 -19.88
CA PHE A 267 -24.23 6.77 -20.38
C PHE A 267 -24.05 5.48 -21.18
N TRP A 268 -24.69 4.38 -20.79
CA TRP A 268 -24.66 3.13 -21.56
C TRP A 268 -25.26 3.29 -22.96
N GLU A 269 -26.39 4.00 -23.07
CA GLU A 269 -27.00 4.30 -24.37
C GLU A 269 -26.13 5.26 -25.18
N LEU A 270 -25.51 6.27 -24.55
CA LEU A 270 -24.51 7.11 -25.21
C LEU A 270 -23.34 6.27 -25.74
N LEU A 271 -22.80 5.37 -24.92
CA LEU A 271 -21.69 4.49 -25.28
C LEU A 271 -22.05 3.65 -26.51
N LYS A 272 -23.21 2.97 -26.51
CA LYS A 272 -23.70 2.15 -27.64
C LYS A 272 -23.86 2.92 -28.94
N ASN A 273 -24.26 4.19 -28.87
CA ASN A 273 -24.46 5.04 -30.05
C ASN A 273 -23.16 5.66 -30.57
N THR A 274 -22.06 5.58 -29.81
CA THR A 274 -20.83 6.33 -30.10
C THR A 274 -19.64 5.42 -30.45
N VAL A 275 -19.60 4.19 -29.92
CA VAL A 275 -18.51 3.24 -30.21
C VAL A 275 -18.51 2.77 -31.67
N SER A 276 -17.36 2.26 -32.13
CA SER A 276 -17.26 1.62 -33.46
C SER A 276 -18.11 0.35 -33.55
N SER A 277 -18.23 -0.20 -34.76
CA SER A 277 -18.90 -1.50 -34.99
C SER A 277 -18.31 -2.63 -34.14
N GLU A 278 -16.98 -2.65 -33.96
CA GLU A 278 -16.27 -3.60 -33.10
C GLU A 278 -16.58 -3.35 -31.62
N GLY A 279 -16.60 -2.09 -31.19
CA GLY A 279 -16.98 -1.72 -29.83
C GLY A 279 -18.43 -2.10 -29.50
N LEU A 280 -19.36 -1.90 -30.44
CA LEU A 280 -20.75 -2.30 -30.28
C LEU A 280 -20.89 -3.83 -30.20
N ALA A 281 -20.08 -4.59 -30.94
CA ALA A 281 -20.02 -6.05 -30.80
C ALA A 281 -19.49 -6.47 -29.42
N ALA A 282 -18.50 -5.76 -28.87
CA ALA A 282 -18.00 -6.00 -27.52
C ALA A 282 -19.07 -5.69 -26.45
N ILE A 283 -19.82 -4.59 -26.59
CA ILE A 283 -20.94 -4.26 -25.70
C ILE A 283 -22.02 -5.36 -25.75
N LYS A 284 -22.43 -5.79 -26.95
CA LYS A 284 -23.40 -6.89 -27.09
C LYS A 284 -22.92 -8.19 -26.45
N GLN A 285 -21.62 -8.46 -26.52
CA GLN A 285 -21.02 -9.60 -25.83
C GLN A 285 -21.18 -9.47 -24.30
N ILE A 286 -20.91 -8.29 -23.76
CA ILE A 286 -21.06 -7.98 -22.33
C ILE A 286 -22.52 -8.04 -21.88
N GLU A 287 -23.46 -7.52 -22.68
CA GLU A 287 -24.91 -7.60 -22.42
C GLU A 287 -25.43 -9.05 -22.39
N SER A 288 -24.74 -9.99 -23.05
CA SER A 288 -25.08 -11.42 -22.98
C SER A 288 -24.69 -12.10 -21.66
N GLY A 289 -24.06 -11.36 -20.75
CA GLY A 289 -23.65 -11.82 -19.42
C GLY A 289 -22.21 -12.33 -19.36
N PRO A 290 -21.75 -12.71 -18.16
CA PRO A 290 -20.39 -13.21 -17.96
C PRO A 290 -20.21 -14.54 -18.69
N HIS A 291 -19.24 -14.62 -19.60
CA HIS A 291 -18.86 -15.89 -20.20
C HIS A 291 -18.00 -16.69 -19.22
N THR A 292 -18.60 -17.72 -18.62
CA THR A 292 -17.88 -18.72 -17.83
C THR A 292 -17.00 -19.56 -18.77
N LYS A 293 -15.74 -19.16 -18.95
CA LYS A 293 -14.73 -20.14 -19.33
C LYS A 293 -14.12 -20.69 -18.05
N ASP A 294 -14.12 -22.02 -17.93
CA ASP A 294 -13.28 -22.71 -16.96
C ASP A 294 -11.85 -22.18 -17.09
N GLY A 295 -11.26 -21.69 -15.99
CA GLY A 295 -9.88 -21.21 -15.94
C GLY A 295 -9.64 -19.70 -16.07
N LEU A 296 -10.63 -18.84 -15.82
CA LEU A 296 -10.37 -17.40 -15.64
C LEU A 296 -9.60 -17.17 -14.33
N SER A 297 -8.40 -16.60 -14.43
CA SER A 297 -7.60 -16.19 -13.27
C SER A 297 -7.98 -14.79 -12.80
N LEU A 298 -7.88 -14.58 -11.49
CA LEU A 298 -8.01 -13.26 -10.88
C LEU A 298 -7.00 -12.29 -11.49
N PRO A 299 -7.40 -11.05 -11.84
CA PRO A 299 -6.44 -10.04 -12.26
C PRO A 299 -5.36 -9.81 -11.19
N ARG A 300 -4.11 -9.63 -11.63
CA ARG A 300 -2.95 -9.37 -10.75
C ARG A 300 -3.16 -8.08 -9.95
N GLY A 301 -2.70 -8.05 -8.69
CA GLY A 301 -2.75 -6.86 -7.85
C GLY A 301 -4.17 -6.45 -7.43
N THR A 302 -5.12 -7.40 -7.45
CA THR A 302 -6.47 -7.14 -6.95
C THR A 302 -6.43 -7.05 -5.43
N LYS A 303 -6.84 -5.88 -4.90
CA LYS A 303 -6.90 -5.60 -3.46
C LYS A 303 -7.51 -6.80 -2.71
N ILE A 304 -6.76 -7.32 -1.74
CA ILE A 304 -7.24 -8.40 -0.87
C ILE A 304 -8.15 -7.77 0.18
N ARG A 305 -9.45 -8.04 0.08
CA ARG A 305 -10.43 -7.47 1.01
C ARG A 305 -10.75 -8.46 2.10
N THR A 306 -10.42 -8.10 3.35
CA THR A 306 -10.84 -8.83 4.55
C THR A 306 -11.09 -7.82 5.67
N ILE A 307 -11.95 -8.16 6.62
CA ILE A 307 -12.16 -7.40 7.87
C ILE A 307 -11.75 -8.21 9.09
N ASP A 308 -11.39 -7.53 10.16
CA ASP A 308 -11.14 -8.13 11.47
C ASP A 308 -11.75 -7.24 12.56
N PRO A 309 -13.10 -7.22 12.67
CA PRO A 309 -13.81 -6.23 13.48
C PRO A 309 -13.37 -6.20 14.94
N GLU A 310 -13.29 -5.00 15.49
CA GLU A 310 -13.16 -4.77 16.92
C GLU A 310 -14.45 -5.17 17.65
N ILE A 311 -14.29 -5.97 18.71
CA ILE A 311 -15.39 -6.40 19.57
C ILE A 311 -15.20 -5.79 20.96
N LEU A 312 -16.23 -5.07 21.43
CA LEU A 312 -16.32 -4.61 22.80
C LEU A 312 -17.22 -5.56 23.62
N LEU A 313 -16.57 -6.46 24.36
CA LEU A 313 -17.25 -7.38 25.28
C LEU A 313 -17.85 -6.64 26.49
N PRO A 314 -18.96 -7.12 27.07
CA PRO A 314 -19.51 -6.56 28.29
C PRO A 314 -18.48 -6.53 29.43
N GLY A 315 -18.22 -5.33 29.98
CA GLY A 315 -17.27 -5.14 31.09
C GLY A 315 -15.78 -5.09 30.67
N ALA A 316 -15.47 -5.15 29.38
CA ALA A 316 -14.09 -4.97 28.90
C ALA A 316 -13.67 -3.50 28.92
N GLU A 317 -12.42 -3.23 29.32
CA GLU A 317 -11.84 -1.89 29.33
C GLU A 317 -11.35 -1.43 27.94
N GLN A 318 -11.12 -2.37 27.03
CA GLN A 318 -10.64 -2.14 25.66
C GLN A 318 -11.28 -3.16 24.70
N PRO A 319 -11.49 -2.81 23.42
CA PRO A 319 -11.93 -3.77 22.42
C PRO A 319 -10.83 -4.78 22.07
N SER A 320 -11.22 -5.94 21.57
CA SER A 320 -10.32 -6.96 21.04
C SER A 320 -10.74 -7.31 19.61
N THR A 321 -9.79 -7.60 18.73
CA THR A 321 -10.12 -8.01 17.36
C THR A 321 -10.82 -9.37 17.34
N LEU A 322 -11.69 -9.56 16.36
CA LEU A 322 -12.41 -10.82 16.17
C LEU A 322 -11.45 -12.02 16.08
N SER A 323 -10.33 -11.89 15.37
CA SER A 323 -9.31 -12.94 15.26
C SER A 323 -8.64 -13.30 16.58
N THR A 324 -8.53 -12.37 17.52
CA THR A 324 -8.02 -12.63 18.88
C THR A 324 -9.04 -13.43 19.69
N LEU A 325 -10.33 -13.18 19.49
CA LEU A 325 -11.42 -13.82 20.23
C LEU A 325 -11.89 -15.16 19.63
N LYS A 326 -11.73 -15.35 18.31
CA LYS A 326 -12.17 -16.53 17.56
C LYS A 326 -11.01 -17.07 16.72
N LEU A 327 -10.31 -18.07 17.24
CA LEU A 327 -9.14 -18.66 16.58
C LEU A 327 -9.47 -19.30 15.22
N GLU A 328 -10.69 -19.81 15.05
CA GLU A 328 -11.20 -20.31 13.77
C GLU A 328 -11.22 -19.21 12.71
N TRP A 329 -11.64 -18.00 13.07
CA TRP A 329 -11.65 -16.85 12.18
C TRP A 329 -10.23 -16.42 11.80
N ALA A 330 -9.32 -16.38 12.78
CA ALA A 330 -7.92 -16.08 12.52
C ALA A 330 -7.32 -17.00 11.45
N ARG A 331 -7.66 -18.30 11.49
CA ARG A 331 -7.22 -19.28 10.49
C ARG A 331 -7.89 -19.06 9.14
N GLU A 332 -9.21 -18.97 9.08
CA GLU A 332 -9.98 -18.75 7.84
C GLU A 332 -9.51 -17.49 7.10
N ARG A 333 -9.38 -16.38 7.83
CA ARG A 333 -8.91 -15.11 7.28
C ARG A 333 -7.48 -15.23 6.74
N GLN A 334 -6.58 -15.85 7.50
CA GLN A 334 -5.19 -16.01 7.08
C GLN A 334 -5.05 -16.96 5.88
N GLU A 335 -5.85 -18.01 5.81
CA GLU A 335 -5.91 -18.93 4.66
C GLU A 335 -6.43 -18.22 3.41
N TYR A 336 -7.47 -17.38 3.55
CA TYR A 336 -7.97 -16.56 2.46
C TYR A 336 -6.91 -15.58 1.94
N ILE A 337 -6.24 -14.85 2.84
CA ILE A 337 -5.14 -13.94 2.50
C ILE A 337 -4.04 -14.69 1.77
N ARG A 338 -3.58 -15.83 2.31
CA ARG A 338 -2.57 -16.67 1.67
C ARG A 338 -3.02 -17.18 0.31
N ALA A 339 -4.27 -17.57 0.14
CA ALA A 339 -4.79 -18.05 -1.14
C ALA A 339 -4.82 -16.92 -2.19
N ARG A 340 -5.24 -15.71 -1.80
CA ARG A 340 -5.25 -14.54 -2.70
C ARG A 340 -3.84 -14.06 -3.04
N GLN A 341 -2.92 -14.02 -2.07
CA GLN A 341 -1.50 -13.75 -2.30
C GLN A 341 -0.84 -14.86 -3.12
N ALA A 342 -1.19 -16.12 -2.86
CA ALA A 342 -0.71 -17.25 -3.64
C ALA A 342 -1.21 -17.16 -5.08
N LEU A 343 -2.40 -16.63 -5.36
CA LEU A 343 -2.88 -16.35 -6.72
C LEU A 343 -2.11 -15.20 -7.40
N GLU A 344 -1.62 -14.23 -6.63
CA GLU A 344 -0.64 -13.25 -7.13
C GLU A 344 0.72 -13.89 -7.45
N ILE A 345 1.12 -14.92 -6.70
CA ILE A 345 2.37 -15.68 -6.90
C ILE A 345 2.23 -16.78 -7.98
N LEU A 346 1.06 -17.41 -8.12
CA LEU A 346 0.72 -18.53 -9.04
C LEU A 346 0.63 -18.11 -10.50
N PHE A 347 0.77 -16.81 -10.78
CA PHE A 347 0.93 -16.27 -12.12
C PHE A 347 2.16 -15.36 -12.26
N ILE A 348 3.23 -15.64 -11.51
CA ILE A 348 4.54 -15.72 -12.20
C ILE A 348 4.31 -16.81 -13.25
N PRO A 349 4.50 -16.55 -14.56
CA PRO A 349 4.20 -17.56 -15.56
C PRO A 349 4.87 -18.87 -15.13
N PRO A 350 4.21 -20.04 -15.23
CA PRO A 350 4.98 -21.25 -15.29
C PRO A 350 5.93 -21.01 -16.45
N VAL A 351 7.22 -20.90 -16.17
CA VAL A 351 8.15 -21.28 -17.21
C VAL A 351 7.77 -22.72 -17.52
N HIS A 352 7.22 -22.89 -18.71
CA HIS A 352 6.90 -24.15 -19.35
C HIS A 352 7.13 -25.39 -18.47
N SER A 353 6.05 -25.99 -17.99
CA SER A 353 6.08 -27.44 -17.69
C SER A 353 6.08 -28.23 -19.00
N LYS A 354 7.06 -27.93 -19.86
CA LYS A 354 7.76 -28.76 -20.83
C LYS A 354 9.11 -28.06 -21.01
N HIS A 355 10.07 -28.43 -20.16
CA HIS A 355 11.39 -27.84 -19.95
C HIS A 355 11.46 -26.58 -19.06
N SER A 356 11.88 -26.82 -17.83
CA SER A 356 12.40 -25.84 -16.86
C SER A 356 13.40 -24.86 -17.48
N THR A 357 13.11 -23.56 -17.39
CA THR A 357 14.03 -22.42 -17.62
C THR A 357 13.52 -21.15 -16.92
N MET A 358 13.80 -21.02 -15.62
CA MET A 358 13.67 -19.77 -14.83
C MET A 358 13.63 -18.45 -15.64
N SER A 359 12.76 -17.50 -15.27
CA SER A 359 12.90 -16.11 -15.77
C SER A 359 14.31 -15.61 -15.43
N GLU A 360 15.04 -15.22 -16.45
CA GLU A 360 16.47 -14.92 -16.32
C GLU A 360 16.68 -13.68 -15.45
N ALA A 361 17.60 -13.76 -14.48
CA ALA A 361 17.91 -12.66 -13.59
C ALA A 361 18.43 -11.45 -14.39
N PHE A 362 17.86 -10.26 -14.15
CA PHE A 362 18.26 -9.04 -14.82
C PHE A 362 19.58 -8.51 -14.24
N THR A 363 20.69 -9.00 -14.78
CA THR A 363 22.04 -8.75 -14.25
C THR A 363 22.82 -7.67 -15.00
N THR A 364 22.40 -7.32 -16.21
CA THR A 364 23.08 -6.33 -17.06
C THR A 364 22.09 -5.30 -17.58
N THR A 365 22.39 -4.02 -17.39
CA THR A 365 21.63 -2.93 -17.98
C THR A 365 22.23 -2.50 -19.33
N ASP A 366 21.37 -2.45 -20.35
CA ASP A 366 21.64 -1.77 -21.61
C ASP A 366 20.43 -0.89 -21.97
N LEU A 367 20.62 0.42 -21.88
CA LEU A 367 19.58 1.41 -22.19
C LEU A 367 19.58 1.81 -23.67
N GLN A 368 20.33 1.11 -24.54
CA GLN A 368 20.37 1.35 -25.99
C GLN A 368 20.72 2.80 -26.34
N GLY A 369 21.60 3.41 -25.53
CA GLY A 369 22.00 4.81 -25.68
C GLY A 369 20.96 5.84 -25.22
N ALA A 370 19.84 5.41 -24.62
CA ALA A 370 18.80 6.33 -24.13
C ALA A 370 19.29 7.29 -23.04
N LEU A 371 20.19 6.82 -22.16
CA LEU A 371 20.84 7.63 -21.13
C LEU A 371 22.34 7.27 -21.03
N PRO A 372 23.23 8.23 -20.73
CA PRO A 372 24.64 7.96 -20.49
C PRO A 372 24.85 7.13 -19.21
N LEU A 373 25.63 6.05 -19.30
CA LEU A 373 26.05 5.27 -18.14
C LEU A 373 27.13 6.04 -17.36
N ILE A 374 26.91 6.27 -16.07
CA ILE A 374 27.86 6.93 -15.17
C ILE A 374 28.75 5.90 -14.47
N ALA A 375 28.15 4.89 -13.85
CA ALA A 375 28.89 3.88 -13.10
C ALA A 375 28.12 2.57 -12.99
N ARG A 376 28.85 1.46 -12.87
CA ARG A 376 28.31 0.15 -12.48
C ARG A 376 28.93 -0.28 -11.16
N GLY A 377 28.12 -0.29 -10.12
CA GLY A 377 28.47 -0.87 -8.83
C GLY A 377 28.22 -2.38 -8.80
N LYS A 378 28.49 -3.00 -7.64
CA LYS A 378 28.31 -4.45 -7.43
C LYS A 378 26.89 -4.92 -7.79
N VAL A 379 25.87 -4.14 -7.42
CA VAL A 379 24.45 -4.52 -7.59
C VAL A 379 23.60 -3.46 -8.29
N ARG A 380 24.17 -2.31 -8.64
CA ARG A 380 23.43 -1.16 -9.16
C ARG A 380 24.15 -0.50 -10.32
N ASP A 381 23.38 0.03 -11.26
CA ASP A 381 23.87 0.78 -12.40
C ASP A 381 23.27 2.20 -12.37
N LEU A 382 24.12 3.20 -12.55
CA LEU A 382 23.79 4.62 -12.47
C LEU A 382 23.84 5.24 -13.86
N TYR A 383 22.77 5.93 -14.24
CA TYR A 383 22.67 6.63 -15.52
C TYR A 383 22.38 8.11 -15.30
N ASP A 384 22.92 8.96 -16.19
CA ASP A 384 22.66 10.39 -16.17
C ASP A 384 21.32 10.70 -16.85
N VAL A 385 20.40 11.38 -16.16
CA VAL A 385 19.12 11.82 -16.75
C VAL A 385 19.23 13.25 -17.23
N ASP A 386 19.73 14.13 -16.36
CA ASP A 386 19.97 15.55 -16.60
C ASP A 386 20.95 16.12 -15.56
N GLU A 387 21.20 17.43 -15.57
CA GLU A 387 22.14 18.10 -14.67
C GLU A 387 21.93 17.80 -13.18
N LYS A 388 20.68 17.57 -12.74
CA LYS A 388 20.30 17.39 -11.33
C LYS A 388 19.79 15.99 -10.99
N THR A 389 19.61 15.12 -11.98
CA THR A 389 18.92 13.84 -11.82
C THR A 389 19.76 12.67 -12.32
N LEU A 390 19.76 11.58 -11.56
CA LEU A 390 20.29 10.28 -11.94
C LEU A 390 19.16 9.26 -12.01
N LEU A 391 19.26 8.30 -12.92
CA LEU A 391 18.48 7.08 -12.90
C LEU A 391 19.31 6.00 -12.20
N PHE A 392 18.77 5.53 -11.08
CA PHE A 392 19.43 4.58 -10.18
C PHE A 392 18.74 3.23 -10.32
N ILE A 393 19.41 2.26 -10.95
CA ILE A 393 18.83 0.96 -11.31
C ILE A 393 19.43 -0.14 -10.43
N ALA A 394 18.59 -0.79 -9.63
CA ALA A 394 18.96 -1.99 -8.89
C ALA A 394 18.83 -3.22 -9.79
N THR A 395 19.94 -3.94 -9.95
CA THR A 395 19.99 -5.17 -10.73
C THR A 395 19.74 -6.38 -9.83
N ASP A 396 19.56 -7.52 -10.47
CA ASP A 396 19.44 -8.82 -9.80
C ASP A 396 20.80 -9.41 -9.43
N ARG A 397 21.90 -8.68 -9.68
CA ARG A 397 23.24 -9.09 -9.24
C ARG A 397 23.27 -9.21 -7.71
N ILE A 398 24.04 -10.18 -7.24
CA ILE A 398 24.33 -10.39 -5.83
C ILE A 398 25.83 -10.58 -5.65
N SER A 399 26.35 -10.09 -4.53
CA SER A 399 27.75 -10.25 -4.17
C SER A 399 27.90 -10.78 -2.76
N ALA A 400 28.95 -11.56 -2.54
CA ALA A 400 29.35 -12.06 -1.24
C ALA A 400 30.89 -12.10 -1.18
N TYR A 401 31.47 -11.70 -0.05
CA TYR A 401 32.92 -11.58 0.12
C TYR A 401 33.57 -10.73 -0.98
N ASP A 402 32.93 -9.59 -1.29
CA ASP A 402 33.35 -8.63 -2.33
C ASP A 402 33.39 -9.13 -3.78
N VAL A 403 32.91 -10.35 -4.03
CA VAL A 403 32.82 -10.93 -5.37
C VAL A 403 31.37 -11.04 -5.82
N ILE A 404 31.09 -10.60 -7.05
CA ILE A 404 29.78 -10.72 -7.71
C ILE A 404 29.63 -12.15 -8.25
N MET A 405 28.47 -12.77 -8.02
CA MET A 405 28.16 -14.09 -8.57
C MET A 405 27.90 -14.02 -10.08
N GLU A 406 28.14 -15.11 -10.81
CA GLU A 406 27.95 -15.18 -12.26
C GLU A 406 26.47 -15.00 -12.67
N ASN A 407 25.56 -15.62 -11.92
CA ASN A 407 24.12 -15.43 -12.04
C ASN A 407 23.57 -14.49 -10.97
N GLY A 408 22.37 -13.95 -11.21
CA GLY A 408 21.66 -13.10 -10.25
C GLY A 408 20.57 -13.85 -9.48
N ILE A 409 19.93 -13.12 -8.57
CA ILE A 409 18.72 -13.52 -7.86
C ILE A 409 17.54 -12.81 -8.54
N PRO A 410 16.67 -13.52 -9.27
CA PRO A 410 15.55 -12.89 -9.97
C PRO A 410 14.72 -11.99 -9.06
N ASP A 411 14.32 -10.83 -9.59
CA ASP A 411 13.51 -9.79 -8.93
C ASP A 411 14.13 -9.16 -7.67
N LYS A 412 15.37 -9.50 -7.31
CA LYS A 412 16.08 -8.87 -6.19
C LYS A 412 16.13 -7.36 -6.36
N GLY A 413 16.46 -6.87 -7.55
CA GLY A 413 16.55 -5.42 -7.80
C GLY A 413 15.23 -4.69 -7.55
N VAL A 414 14.11 -5.29 -7.95
CA VAL A 414 12.76 -4.77 -7.69
C VAL A 414 12.51 -4.69 -6.19
N LEU A 415 12.75 -5.80 -5.48
CA LEU A 415 12.50 -5.88 -4.05
C LEU A 415 13.30 -4.85 -3.26
N LEU A 416 14.60 -4.68 -3.54
CA LEU A 416 15.45 -3.71 -2.84
C LEU A 416 15.04 -2.26 -3.11
N THR A 417 14.58 -1.97 -4.32
CA THR A 417 14.10 -0.63 -4.70
C THR A 417 12.80 -0.29 -3.97
N LEU A 418 11.84 -1.20 -3.96
CA LEU A 418 10.58 -1.00 -3.24
C LEU A 418 10.79 -0.94 -1.72
N CYS A 419 11.72 -1.74 -1.19
CA CYS A 419 12.19 -1.67 0.20
C CYS A 419 12.71 -0.28 0.55
N THR A 420 13.62 0.24 -0.27
CA THR A 420 14.17 1.58 -0.08
C THR A 420 13.09 2.66 -0.15
N LYS A 421 12.17 2.62 -1.12
CA LYS A 421 11.04 3.57 -1.21
C LYS A 421 10.17 3.54 0.05
N HIS A 422 9.82 2.35 0.53
CA HIS A 422 9.01 2.18 1.72
C HIS A 422 9.69 2.81 2.94
N TRP A 423 10.99 2.57 3.12
CA TRP A 423 11.75 3.15 4.21
C TRP A 423 11.89 4.66 4.10
N PHE A 424 12.08 5.22 2.90
CA PHE A 424 12.08 6.68 2.75
C PHE A 424 10.78 7.30 3.24
N LYS A 425 9.63 6.67 2.98
CA LYS A 425 8.35 7.14 3.52
C LYS A 425 8.33 7.07 5.06
N ILE A 426 8.57 5.89 5.64
CA ILE A 426 8.52 5.69 7.10
C ILE A 426 9.47 6.66 7.84
N LEU A 427 10.68 6.82 7.32
CA LEU A 427 11.69 7.67 7.95
C LEU A 427 11.37 9.15 7.80
N SER A 428 10.81 9.58 6.67
CA SER A 428 10.39 10.98 6.47
C SER A 428 9.18 11.34 7.33
N ASP A 429 8.26 10.39 7.53
CA ASP A 429 7.11 10.55 8.43
C ASP A 429 7.59 10.68 9.90
N ALA A 430 8.60 9.89 10.29
CA ALA A 430 9.18 9.93 11.64
C ALA A 430 10.12 11.12 11.89
N ILE A 431 10.81 11.61 10.85
CA ILE A 431 11.80 12.69 10.91
C ILE A 431 11.44 13.72 9.83
N PRO A 432 10.54 14.69 10.12
CA PRO A 432 10.05 15.63 9.10
C PRO A 432 11.12 16.51 8.44
N THR A 433 12.27 16.68 9.12
CA THR A 433 13.43 17.42 8.58
C THR A 433 14.32 16.56 7.67
N LEU A 434 14.04 15.26 7.55
CA LEU A 434 14.83 14.35 6.73
C LEU A 434 14.70 14.72 5.25
N ARG A 435 15.83 14.89 4.59
CA ARG A 435 15.93 14.98 3.14
C ARG A 435 16.46 13.67 2.59
N THR A 436 15.82 13.17 1.54
CA THR A 436 16.25 11.97 0.81
C THR A 436 16.61 12.34 -0.62
N HIS A 437 17.45 11.55 -1.27
CA HIS A 437 17.75 11.74 -2.70
C HIS A 437 16.60 11.30 -3.62
N PHE A 438 15.56 10.65 -3.10
CA PHE A 438 14.50 10.04 -3.90
C PHE A 438 13.58 11.11 -4.52
N LEU A 439 13.26 10.94 -5.80
CA LEU A 439 12.31 11.80 -6.52
C LEU A 439 11.05 11.02 -6.92
N THR A 440 11.20 9.93 -7.66
CA THR A 440 10.07 9.11 -8.14
C THR A 440 10.54 7.71 -8.56
N LEU A 441 9.60 6.75 -8.64
CA LEU A 441 9.79 5.47 -9.33
C LEU A 441 9.42 5.52 -10.82
N ASP A 442 8.86 6.64 -11.30
CA ASP A 442 8.59 6.80 -12.72
C ASP A 442 9.90 6.76 -13.50
N LEU A 443 9.87 6.11 -14.66
CA LEU A 443 11.03 6.08 -15.55
C LEU A 443 11.12 7.40 -16.34
N PRO A 444 12.34 7.91 -16.60
CA PRO A 444 12.53 9.07 -17.45
C PRO A 444 11.85 8.88 -18.83
N PRO A 445 11.27 9.92 -19.43
CA PRO A 445 10.60 9.84 -20.72
C PRO A 445 11.53 9.35 -21.85
N GLN A 446 12.85 9.54 -21.70
CA GLN A 446 13.90 9.07 -22.61
C GLN A 446 13.99 7.54 -22.69
N ILE A 447 13.50 6.81 -21.67
CA ILE A 447 13.56 5.35 -21.66
C ILE A 447 12.60 4.77 -22.72
N PRO A 448 13.09 3.94 -23.66
CA PRO A 448 12.26 3.28 -24.65
C PRO A 448 11.16 2.42 -24.04
N GLU A 449 9.97 2.44 -24.66
CA GLU A 449 8.81 1.68 -24.18
C GLU A 449 9.11 0.18 -24.01
N SER A 450 9.95 -0.39 -24.88
CA SER A 450 10.38 -1.80 -24.81
C SER A 450 11.17 -2.14 -23.54
N LEU A 451 11.88 -1.17 -22.95
CA LEU A 451 12.68 -1.37 -21.74
C LEU A 451 11.90 -1.05 -20.46
N ARG A 452 10.78 -0.32 -20.55
CA ARG A 452 10.00 0.07 -19.38
C ARG A 452 9.54 -1.12 -18.54
N PRO A 453 9.00 -2.23 -19.09
CA PRO A 453 8.58 -3.37 -18.29
C PRO A 453 9.68 -3.99 -17.43
N VAL A 454 10.93 -4.00 -17.90
CA VAL A 454 12.05 -4.62 -17.18
C VAL A 454 12.66 -3.68 -16.14
N LEU A 455 12.58 -2.37 -16.37
CA LEU A 455 13.17 -1.33 -15.52
C LEU A 455 12.21 -0.79 -14.46
N GLN A 456 10.90 -0.92 -14.68
CA GLN A 456 9.88 -0.46 -13.75
C GLN A 456 10.05 -1.13 -12.38
N ASN A 457 9.87 -0.35 -11.31
CA ASN A 457 9.96 -0.78 -9.91
C ASN A 457 11.34 -1.29 -9.43
N ARG A 458 12.33 -1.44 -10.32
CA ARG A 458 13.75 -1.63 -9.95
C ARG A 458 14.61 -0.39 -10.17
N SER A 459 13.99 0.69 -10.64
CA SER A 459 14.67 1.95 -10.93
C SER A 459 14.02 3.08 -10.15
N MET A 460 14.82 4.03 -9.71
CA MET A 460 14.36 5.28 -9.12
C MET A 460 15.08 6.47 -9.76
N GLN A 461 14.35 7.55 -10.02
CA GLN A 461 14.97 8.84 -10.30
C GLN A 461 15.38 9.46 -8.97
N VAL A 462 16.64 9.88 -8.87
CA VAL A 462 17.23 10.43 -7.65
C VAL A 462 17.99 11.71 -7.94
N ARG A 463 18.12 12.58 -6.93
CA ARG A 463 18.94 13.78 -6.97
C ARG A 463 20.41 13.39 -7.19
N LYS A 464 21.08 14.12 -8.08
CA LYS A 464 22.53 14.05 -8.29
C LYS A 464 23.21 14.80 -7.15
N LEU A 465 23.84 14.06 -6.24
CA LEU A 465 24.47 14.58 -5.02
C LEU A 465 25.98 14.33 -5.03
N LYS A 466 26.73 15.17 -4.30
CA LYS A 466 28.12 14.86 -3.96
C LYS A 466 28.12 13.88 -2.78
N ILE A 467 28.35 12.60 -3.05
CA ILE A 467 28.38 11.56 -2.00
C ILE A 467 29.58 11.76 -1.08
N LEU A 468 29.35 11.67 0.23
CA LEU A 468 30.38 11.75 1.25
C LEU A 468 31.05 10.37 1.41
N PRO A 469 32.40 10.29 1.45
CA PRO A 469 33.13 9.01 1.38
C PRO A 469 33.20 8.28 2.73
N ILE A 470 32.06 8.13 3.40
CA ILE A 470 31.89 7.40 4.66
C ILE A 470 30.69 6.47 4.56
N GLU A 471 30.89 5.23 4.98
CA GLU A 471 29.80 4.31 5.26
C GLU A 471 29.31 4.54 6.69
N ALA A 472 28.11 5.09 6.83
CA ALA A 472 27.54 5.45 8.11
C ALA A 472 26.81 4.25 8.75
N ILE A 473 27.60 3.35 9.34
CA ILE A 473 27.06 2.13 9.97
C ILE A 473 26.58 2.44 11.39
N VAL A 474 25.39 1.94 11.73
CA VAL A 474 24.84 1.98 13.09
C VAL A 474 24.52 0.57 13.55
N ARG A 475 24.89 0.25 14.79
CA ARG A 475 24.71 -1.07 15.40
C ARG A 475 23.90 -0.94 16.67
N GLY A 476 22.76 -1.63 16.76
CA GLY A 476 22.06 -1.80 18.03
C GLY A 476 22.39 -3.10 18.74
N TYR A 477 22.96 -4.07 18.02
CA TYR A 477 23.33 -5.37 18.57
C TYR A 477 24.77 -5.72 18.19
N ILE A 478 25.47 -6.41 19.10
CA ILE A 478 26.86 -6.79 18.88
C ILE A 478 26.95 -8.09 18.06
N THR A 479 27.37 -7.97 16.79
CA THR A 479 27.52 -9.11 15.88
C THR A 479 28.62 -8.84 14.85
N GLY A 480 28.91 -9.82 13.99
CA GLY A 480 29.81 -9.65 12.84
C GLY A 480 31.21 -9.11 13.22
N SER A 481 31.68 -8.07 12.52
CA SER A 481 32.98 -7.44 12.78
C SER A 481 33.08 -6.83 14.19
N ALA A 482 31.99 -6.24 14.70
CA ALA A 482 31.94 -5.67 16.04
C ALA A 482 32.14 -6.75 17.11
N TRP A 483 31.49 -7.90 16.97
CA TRP A 483 31.70 -9.05 17.88
C TRP A 483 33.13 -9.60 17.80
N ASN A 484 33.71 -9.65 16.60
CA ASN A 484 35.07 -10.14 16.40
C ASN A 484 36.14 -9.21 17.01
N GLU A 485 35.93 -7.89 16.97
CA GLU A 485 36.81 -6.93 17.64
C GLU A 485 36.63 -7.00 19.16
N TYR A 486 35.39 -6.97 19.64
CA TYR A 486 35.09 -6.99 21.07
C TYR A 486 35.70 -8.20 21.79
N LYS A 487 35.65 -9.40 21.18
CA LYS A 487 36.34 -10.59 21.73
C LYS A 487 37.85 -10.43 21.87
N LYS A 488 38.49 -9.56 21.07
CA LYS A 488 39.94 -9.36 21.08
C LYS A 488 40.37 -8.24 22.02
N SER A 489 39.64 -7.13 22.03
CA SER A 489 40.07 -5.89 22.69
C SER A 489 39.01 -5.25 23.59
N GLY A 490 37.80 -5.81 23.70
CA GLY A 490 36.70 -5.20 24.45
C GLY A 490 36.17 -3.91 23.81
N THR A 491 36.46 -3.67 22.54
CA THR A 491 36.09 -2.46 21.80
C THR A 491 35.28 -2.77 20.54
N VAL A 492 34.60 -1.74 20.02
CA VAL A 492 33.98 -1.74 18.70
C VAL A 492 34.41 -0.47 17.96
N HIS A 493 35.14 -0.61 16.86
CA HIS A 493 35.79 0.50 16.15
C HIS A 493 36.67 1.37 17.08
N GLY A 494 37.33 0.73 18.05
CA GLY A 494 38.11 1.40 19.10
C GLY A 494 37.29 2.03 20.24
N ILE A 495 35.96 2.06 20.13
CA ILE A 495 35.05 2.56 21.17
C ILE A 495 34.98 1.51 22.29
N LYS A 496 35.24 1.92 23.54
CA LYS A 496 35.01 1.04 24.69
C LYS A 496 33.51 0.82 24.87
N VAL A 497 33.10 -0.45 24.96
CA VAL A 497 31.72 -0.86 25.23
C VAL A 497 31.65 -1.63 26.54
N ALA A 498 30.44 -1.88 27.05
CA ALA A 498 30.25 -2.59 28.31
C ALA A 498 30.95 -3.95 28.33
N GLU A 499 31.53 -4.31 29.47
CA GLU A 499 32.13 -5.63 29.68
C GLU A 499 31.05 -6.73 29.80
N GLY A 500 31.42 -7.97 29.49
CA GLY A 500 30.54 -9.13 29.65
C GLY A 500 29.45 -9.30 28.57
N LEU A 501 29.43 -8.47 27.52
CA LEU A 501 28.52 -8.65 26.38
C LEU A 501 28.68 -10.03 25.74
N ARG A 502 27.54 -10.62 25.38
CA ARG A 502 27.43 -11.90 24.67
C ARG A 502 27.08 -11.66 23.20
N GLU A 503 27.35 -12.65 22.35
CA GLU A 503 27.05 -12.53 20.92
C GLU A 503 25.57 -12.22 20.66
N SER A 504 25.31 -11.29 19.77
CA SER A 504 23.98 -10.79 19.41
C SER A 504 23.22 -10.07 20.54
N GLU A 505 23.89 -9.69 21.63
CA GLU A 505 23.28 -8.87 22.70
C GLU A 505 23.09 -7.42 22.23
N ALA A 506 22.00 -6.78 22.67
CA ALA A 506 21.78 -5.36 22.42
C ALA A 506 22.81 -4.51 23.18
N PHE A 507 23.29 -3.42 22.59
CA PHE A 507 24.13 -2.47 23.33
C PHE A 507 23.32 -1.81 24.45
N PRO A 508 23.79 -1.85 25.71
CA PRO A 508 22.99 -1.42 26.86
C PRO A 508 22.69 0.09 26.86
N ASP A 509 23.63 0.91 26.36
CA ASP A 509 23.48 2.36 26.27
C ASP A 509 22.80 2.82 24.96
N GLY A 510 22.25 1.86 24.21
CA GLY A 510 21.61 2.09 22.92
C GLY A 510 22.56 1.94 21.72
N PRO A 511 22.05 2.20 20.51
CA PRO A 511 22.79 1.95 19.28
C PRO A 511 23.98 2.91 19.10
N ILE A 512 25.07 2.37 18.58
CA ILE A 512 26.34 3.09 18.39
C ILE A 512 26.64 3.33 16.91
N TYR A 513 27.20 4.50 16.61
CA TYR A 513 27.71 4.86 15.29
C TYR A 513 29.14 4.33 15.11
N THR A 514 29.36 3.51 14.10
CA THR A 514 30.61 2.79 13.87
C THR A 514 31.04 2.92 12.40
N PRO A 515 31.54 4.09 11.97
CA PRO A 515 31.78 4.35 10.55
C PRO A 515 32.87 3.47 9.95
N SER A 516 32.83 3.32 8.62
CA SER A 516 33.97 2.87 7.83
C SER A 516 34.27 3.83 6.68
N THR A 517 35.50 3.79 6.18
CA THR A 517 35.86 4.45 4.92
C THR A 517 35.08 3.81 3.77
N LYS A 518 34.82 4.59 2.71
CA LYS A 518 34.30 4.07 1.45
C LYS A 518 35.45 3.93 0.48
N ALA A 519 36.00 2.72 0.36
CA ALA A 519 37.17 2.48 -0.47
C ALA A 519 36.82 2.48 -1.98
N GLU A 520 37.82 2.74 -2.84
CA GLU A 520 37.64 2.60 -4.29
C GLU A 520 37.40 1.13 -4.68
N GLN A 521 36.82 0.92 -5.86
CA GLN A 521 36.42 -0.41 -6.33
C GLN A 521 37.63 -1.35 -6.46
N GLY A 522 37.77 -2.30 -5.53
CA GLY A 522 38.87 -3.27 -5.47
C GLY A 522 39.62 -3.27 -4.15
N GLU A 523 39.42 -2.25 -3.32
CA GLU A 523 39.93 -2.15 -1.95
C GLU A 523 38.84 -2.50 -0.92
N HIS A 524 39.23 -2.71 0.34
CA HIS A 524 38.30 -3.02 1.43
C HIS A 524 38.01 -1.79 2.27
N ASP A 525 36.73 -1.62 2.62
CA ASP A 525 36.30 -0.60 3.58
C ASP A 525 36.98 -0.85 4.94
N GLU A 526 37.52 0.21 5.54
CA GLU A 526 38.21 0.15 6.82
C GLU A 526 37.32 0.69 7.94
N ASN A 527 37.12 -0.11 8.99
CA ASN A 527 36.43 0.35 10.19
C ASN A 527 37.27 1.44 10.87
N ILE A 528 36.70 2.63 11.03
CA ILE A 528 37.36 3.76 11.67
C ILE A 528 36.63 4.19 12.94
N HIS A 529 37.36 4.80 13.87
CA HIS A 529 36.75 5.44 15.03
C HIS A 529 35.93 6.66 14.60
N PRO A 530 34.78 6.97 15.25
CA PRO A 530 33.97 8.15 14.91
C PRO A 530 34.76 9.46 14.77
N ASP A 531 35.74 9.70 15.65
CA ASP A 531 36.62 10.88 15.60
C ASP A 531 37.41 11.02 14.31
N GLN A 532 37.66 9.93 13.58
CA GLN A 532 38.37 9.95 12.30
C GLN A 532 37.45 10.36 11.14
N ALA A 533 36.12 10.20 11.28
CA ALA A 533 35.17 10.59 10.24
C ALA A 533 35.21 12.10 9.98
N ALA A 534 35.40 12.91 11.03
CA ALA A 534 35.54 14.36 10.92
C ALA A 534 36.73 14.80 10.06
N ALA A 535 37.84 14.06 10.08
CA ALA A 535 38.99 14.36 9.22
C ALA A 535 38.71 14.09 7.73
N ILE A 536 37.73 13.23 7.43
CA ILE A 536 37.37 12.82 6.07
C ILE A 536 36.28 13.72 5.49
N VAL A 537 35.20 13.94 6.24
CA VAL A 537 34.05 14.71 5.74
C VAL A 537 34.04 16.14 6.23
N GLY A 538 34.70 16.47 7.34
CA GLY A 538 34.65 17.77 8.01
C GLY A 538 33.69 17.77 9.21
N GLU A 539 34.04 18.51 10.26
CA GLU A 539 33.35 18.48 11.56
C GLU A 539 31.82 18.70 11.48
N PRO A 540 31.31 19.73 10.77
CA PRO A 540 29.87 19.98 10.75
C PRO A 540 29.06 18.84 10.11
N TYR A 541 29.64 18.15 9.11
CA TYR A 541 28.97 17.03 8.47
C TYR A 541 29.13 15.74 9.28
N ALA A 542 30.30 15.50 9.88
CA ALA A 542 30.54 14.30 10.69
C ALA A 542 29.57 14.24 11.89
N SER A 543 29.40 15.35 12.61
CA SER A 543 28.45 15.42 13.74
C SER A 543 27.01 15.20 13.28
N THR A 544 26.63 15.80 12.14
CA THR A 544 25.28 15.68 11.57
C THR A 544 25.00 14.24 11.13
N ILE A 545 25.93 13.61 10.41
CA ILE A 545 25.82 12.22 9.95
C ILE A 545 25.72 11.27 11.13
N ALA A 546 26.58 11.40 12.14
CA ALA A 546 26.54 10.53 13.31
C ALA A 546 25.19 10.62 14.04
N ALA A 547 24.73 11.84 14.32
CA ALA A 547 23.45 12.07 15.00
C ALA A 547 22.27 11.56 14.17
N LEU A 548 22.22 11.90 12.88
CA LEU A 548 21.13 11.53 11.99
C LEU A 548 21.09 10.01 11.75
N SER A 549 22.24 9.35 11.59
CA SER A 549 22.31 7.89 11.41
C SER A 549 21.72 7.15 12.60
N VAL A 550 22.05 7.58 13.82
CA VAL A 550 21.51 6.99 15.05
C VAL A 550 20.00 7.25 15.16
N GLN A 551 19.53 8.44 14.78
CA GLN A 551 18.11 8.76 14.77
C GLN A 551 17.33 7.91 13.75
N LEU A 552 17.83 7.79 12.52
CA LEU A 552 17.28 6.95 11.46
C LEU A 552 17.20 5.49 11.89
N TYR A 553 18.29 4.97 12.46
CA TYR A 553 18.34 3.60 12.97
C TYR A 553 17.29 3.37 14.06
N LYS A 554 17.16 4.28 15.03
CA LYS A 554 16.17 4.15 16.12
C LYS A 554 14.74 4.09 15.59
N ALA A 555 14.38 5.02 14.70
CA ALA A 555 13.05 5.05 14.09
C ALA A 555 12.77 3.76 13.28
N ALA A 556 13.76 3.32 12.50
CA ALA A 556 13.64 2.09 11.72
C ALA A 556 13.53 0.84 12.60
N HIS A 557 14.36 0.75 13.64
CA HIS A 557 14.38 -0.37 14.57
C HIS A 557 13.07 -0.50 15.33
N GLU A 558 12.52 0.61 15.83
CA GLU A 558 11.22 0.63 16.51
C GLU A 558 10.10 0.14 15.59
N TYR A 559 10.06 0.65 14.35
CA TYR A 559 9.09 0.21 13.35
C TYR A 559 9.24 -1.28 13.01
N ALA A 560 10.46 -1.76 12.78
CA ALA A 560 10.70 -3.17 12.44
C ALA A 560 10.36 -4.09 13.62
N LEU A 561 10.69 -3.68 14.84
CA LEU A 561 10.50 -4.47 16.06
C LEU A 561 9.01 -4.69 16.36
N SER A 562 8.17 -3.70 16.07
CA SER A 562 6.70 -3.83 16.18
C SER A 562 6.13 -4.84 15.19
N ARG A 563 6.85 -5.12 14.09
CA ARG A 563 6.52 -6.11 13.07
C ARG A 563 7.26 -7.44 13.21
N GLY A 564 7.90 -7.67 14.36
CA GLY A 564 8.58 -8.93 14.64
C GLY A 564 9.94 -9.10 13.94
N VAL A 565 10.57 -8.00 13.51
CA VAL A 565 11.91 -8.01 12.90
C VAL A 565 12.86 -7.19 13.76
N ILE A 566 14.04 -7.73 14.06
CA ILE A 566 15.13 -7.01 14.71
C ILE A 566 16.09 -6.54 13.63
N ILE A 567 16.39 -5.24 13.58
CA ILE A 567 17.50 -4.70 12.82
C ILE A 567 18.74 -4.78 13.71
N ALA A 568 19.71 -5.61 13.39
CA ALA A 568 20.91 -5.75 14.23
C ALA A 568 21.89 -4.59 13.99
N ASP A 569 22.12 -4.31 12.72
CA ASP A 569 22.88 -3.18 12.22
C ASP A 569 22.43 -2.81 10.80
N THR A 570 22.77 -1.60 10.38
CA THR A 570 22.50 -1.08 9.04
C THR A 570 23.58 -0.10 8.62
N LYS A 571 23.73 0.10 7.30
CA LYS A 571 24.60 1.11 6.71
C LYS A 571 23.78 2.15 5.95
N PHE A 572 24.00 3.41 6.25
CA PHE A 572 23.52 4.54 5.45
C PHE A 572 24.65 5.18 4.63
N GLU A 573 24.27 5.86 3.55
CA GLU A 573 25.14 6.77 2.82
C GLU A 573 24.49 8.15 2.74
N PHE A 574 25.32 9.19 2.75
CA PHE A 574 24.86 10.57 2.69
C PHE A 574 25.56 11.32 1.57
N GLY A 575 24.82 12.23 0.95
CA GLY A 575 25.36 13.20 0.01
C GLY A 575 25.12 14.62 0.48
N LEU A 576 25.76 15.57 -0.22
CA LEU A 576 25.49 16.99 -0.05
C LEU A 576 24.63 17.49 -1.20
N ASP A 577 23.59 18.25 -0.85
CA ASP A 577 22.83 19.03 -1.82
C ASP A 577 23.75 20.12 -2.42
N PRO A 578 23.87 20.23 -3.74
CA PRO A 578 24.80 21.19 -4.37
C PRO A 578 24.37 22.65 -4.19
N GLU A 579 23.10 22.92 -3.90
CA GLU A 579 22.55 24.28 -3.75
C GLU A 579 22.56 24.72 -2.29
N THR A 580 22.12 23.85 -1.37
CA THR A 580 21.99 24.18 0.06
C THR A 580 23.16 23.72 0.91
N ASN A 581 23.99 22.81 0.39
CA ASN A 581 25.10 22.17 1.11
C ASN A 581 24.63 21.38 2.35
N GLU A 582 23.35 21.01 2.39
CA GLU A 582 22.74 20.19 3.45
C GLU A 582 23.01 18.69 3.25
N VAL A 583 23.04 17.95 4.36
CA VAL A 583 23.20 16.50 4.37
C VAL A 583 21.89 15.82 3.93
N VAL A 584 21.96 14.98 2.90
CA VAL A 584 20.82 14.27 2.31
C VAL A 584 21.06 12.76 2.38
N LEU A 585 20.07 12.01 2.88
CA LEU A 585 20.11 10.55 2.88
C LEU A 585 20.04 10.02 1.45
N ALA A 586 21.00 9.19 1.08
CA ALA A 586 21.18 8.68 -0.28
C ALA A 586 21.28 7.14 -0.29
N ASP A 587 21.53 6.62 -1.49
CA ASP A 587 21.72 5.20 -1.76
C ASP A 587 20.49 4.32 -1.46
N GLU A 588 20.70 3.02 -1.23
CA GLU A 588 19.62 2.15 -0.74
C GLU A 588 19.52 2.26 0.78
N VAL A 589 18.32 2.08 1.32
CA VAL A 589 18.07 2.29 2.74
C VAL A 589 17.36 1.09 3.32
N LEU A 590 17.96 0.51 4.38
CA LEU A 590 17.36 -0.54 5.21
C LEU A 590 16.86 -1.74 4.40
N THR A 591 17.70 -2.20 3.48
CA THR A 591 17.47 -3.40 2.67
C THR A 591 18.24 -4.60 3.26
N PRO A 592 17.91 -5.84 2.86
CA PRO A 592 18.72 -7.00 3.22
C PRO A 592 20.17 -6.97 2.66
N ASP A 593 20.48 -6.08 1.71
CA ASP A 593 21.84 -5.87 1.22
C ASP A 593 22.64 -4.91 2.12
N SER A 594 21.96 -3.95 2.76
CA SER A 594 22.55 -2.89 3.60
C SER A 594 22.40 -3.14 5.11
N SER A 595 21.62 -4.14 5.51
CA SER A 595 21.23 -4.37 6.91
C SER A 595 21.18 -5.85 7.27
N ARG A 596 21.40 -6.15 8.55
CA ARG A 596 21.15 -7.48 9.13
C ARG A 596 19.79 -7.50 9.80
N PHE A 597 18.89 -8.34 9.29
CA PHE A 597 17.55 -8.52 9.85
C PHE A 597 17.39 -9.88 10.50
N TRP A 598 16.94 -9.91 11.74
CA TRP A 598 16.69 -11.15 12.49
C TRP A 598 15.21 -11.29 12.82
N ASP A 599 14.75 -12.54 12.89
CA ASP A 599 13.41 -12.83 13.37
C ASP A 599 13.34 -12.61 14.89
N LYS A 600 12.43 -11.75 15.35
CA LYS A 600 12.19 -11.57 16.78
C LYS A 600 11.75 -12.87 17.46
N GLY A 601 11.05 -13.75 16.73
CA GLY A 601 10.53 -15.01 17.27
C GLY A 601 11.59 -16.07 17.57
N SER A 602 12.77 -16.00 16.94
CA SER A 602 13.86 -16.98 17.12
C SER A 602 15.15 -16.37 17.69
N TYR A 603 15.12 -15.07 17.99
CA TYR A 603 16.24 -14.31 18.54
C TYR A 603 16.66 -14.84 19.92
N GLU A 604 17.96 -15.13 20.07
CA GLU A 604 18.54 -15.61 21.32
C GLU A 604 19.96 -15.05 21.54
N ILE A 605 20.20 -14.48 22.72
CA ILE A 605 21.53 -13.94 23.09
C ILE A 605 22.53 -15.08 23.32
N GLY A 606 23.78 -14.86 22.91
CA GLY A 606 24.89 -15.79 23.12
C GLY A 606 25.18 -16.70 21.93
N ARG A 607 24.51 -16.49 20.80
CA ARG A 607 24.76 -17.21 19.55
C ARG A 607 24.63 -16.31 18.32
N GLY A 608 25.05 -16.80 17.16
CA GLY A 608 24.72 -16.20 15.87
C GLY A 608 23.24 -16.38 15.53
N GLN A 609 22.66 -15.42 14.80
CA GLN A 609 21.26 -15.45 14.40
C GLN A 609 21.09 -15.83 12.93
N GLN A 610 19.96 -16.45 12.60
CA GLN A 610 19.56 -16.59 11.20
C GLN A 610 19.12 -15.22 10.68
N SER A 611 19.86 -14.72 9.69
CA SER A 611 19.55 -13.44 9.07
C SER A 611 18.66 -13.63 7.84
N PHE A 612 17.77 -12.67 7.59
CA PHE A 612 16.99 -12.59 6.35
C PHE A 612 17.81 -12.04 5.16
N ASP A 613 19.14 -11.97 5.30
CA ASP A 613 20.06 -11.43 4.31
C ASP A 613 20.79 -12.53 3.51
N LYS A 614 21.95 -12.17 2.97
CA LYS A 614 22.88 -13.02 2.20
C LYS A 614 23.48 -14.20 2.97
N GLN A 615 23.07 -14.49 4.21
CA GLN A 615 23.69 -15.52 5.02
C GLN A 615 23.63 -16.92 4.37
N PHE A 616 22.51 -17.28 3.71
CA PHE A 616 22.42 -18.55 2.96
C PHE A 616 23.48 -18.69 1.87
N LEU A 617 23.70 -17.62 1.08
CA LEU A 617 24.74 -17.58 0.06
C LEU A 617 26.14 -17.67 0.69
N ARG A 618 26.39 -16.97 1.80
CA ARG A 618 27.67 -16.98 2.52
C ARG A 618 28.01 -18.36 3.07
N ASP A 619 27.02 -19.05 3.65
CA ASP A 619 27.18 -20.38 4.23
C ASP A 619 27.45 -21.40 3.13
N TRP A 620 26.69 -21.36 2.03
CA TRP A 620 26.92 -22.22 0.86
C TRP A 620 28.30 -22.02 0.24
N LEU A 621 28.72 -20.76 0.00
CA LEU A 621 30.06 -20.47 -0.51
C LEU A 621 31.17 -21.01 0.42
N THR A 622 30.92 -21.03 1.73
CA THR A 622 31.88 -21.55 2.70
C THR A 622 31.90 -23.07 2.69
N SER A 623 30.73 -23.73 2.69
CA SER A 623 30.63 -25.19 2.69
C SER A 623 31.21 -25.82 1.43
N GLU A 624 31.05 -25.16 0.28
CA GLU A 624 31.58 -25.61 -1.01
C GLU A 624 33.05 -25.20 -1.24
N GLY A 625 33.68 -24.47 -0.31
CA GLY A 625 35.04 -23.97 -0.49
C GLY A 625 35.17 -22.96 -1.65
N LEU A 626 34.11 -22.21 -1.92
CA LEU A 626 34.00 -21.20 -2.99
C LEU A 626 34.14 -19.75 -2.49
N LYS A 627 34.34 -19.55 -1.19
CA LYS A 627 34.53 -18.24 -0.56
C LYS A 627 35.56 -17.39 -1.32
N GLY A 628 35.12 -16.23 -1.81
CA GLY A 628 35.97 -15.23 -2.48
C GLY A 628 36.45 -15.62 -3.89
N LYS A 629 35.94 -16.70 -4.49
CA LYS A 629 36.34 -17.09 -5.85
C LYS A 629 35.52 -16.32 -6.90
N PRO A 630 36.15 -15.79 -7.97
CA PRO A 630 35.44 -15.15 -9.08
C PRO A 630 34.69 -16.17 -9.94
N GLY A 631 33.68 -15.71 -10.69
CA GLY A 631 32.94 -16.55 -11.65
C GLY A 631 32.13 -17.67 -11.02
N VAL A 632 31.78 -17.55 -9.74
CA VAL A 632 30.95 -18.56 -9.06
C VAL A 632 29.50 -18.39 -9.48
N ARG A 633 28.94 -19.44 -10.10
CA ARG A 633 27.50 -19.54 -10.38
C ARG A 633 26.79 -20.25 -9.23
N MET A 634 25.80 -19.59 -8.64
CA MET A 634 24.94 -20.18 -7.62
C MET A 634 24.08 -21.30 -8.21
N THR A 635 23.85 -22.35 -7.43
CA THR A 635 22.81 -23.33 -7.77
C THR A 635 21.44 -22.67 -7.70
N GLU A 636 20.49 -23.25 -8.44
CA GLU A 636 19.10 -22.78 -8.46
C GLU A 636 18.49 -22.76 -7.04
N GLU A 637 18.75 -23.79 -6.25
CA GLU A 637 18.27 -23.89 -4.87
C GLU A 637 18.80 -22.76 -3.98
N VAL A 638 20.08 -22.40 -4.10
CA VAL A 638 20.68 -21.30 -3.32
C VAL A 638 20.09 -19.97 -3.74
N ALA A 639 19.88 -19.77 -5.04
CA ALA A 639 19.25 -18.56 -5.56
C ALA A 639 17.80 -18.42 -5.04
N GLN A 640 17.02 -19.49 -5.06
CA GLN A 640 15.64 -19.52 -4.56
C GLN A 640 15.55 -19.29 -3.06
N LYS A 641 16.37 -19.98 -2.25
CA LYS A 641 16.41 -19.79 -0.79
C LYS A 641 16.81 -18.37 -0.42
N THR A 642 17.76 -17.80 -1.14
CA THR A 642 18.17 -16.40 -0.94
C THR A 642 17.02 -15.45 -1.31
N SER A 643 16.37 -15.62 -2.46
CA SER A 643 15.21 -14.82 -2.87
C SER A 643 14.06 -14.89 -1.85
N ALA A 644 13.76 -16.10 -1.35
CA ALA A 644 12.72 -16.31 -0.36
C ALA A 644 12.97 -15.53 0.94
N LYS A 645 14.23 -15.44 1.39
CA LYS A 645 14.59 -14.69 2.60
C LYS A 645 14.45 -13.18 2.44
N TYR A 646 14.80 -12.66 1.27
CA TYR A 646 14.60 -11.25 0.94
C TYR A 646 13.11 -10.91 0.93
N ARG A 647 12.29 -11.79 0.34
CA ARG A 647 10.83 -11.67 0.32
C ARG A 647 10.23 -11.75 1.71
N GLU A 648 10.67 -12.68 2.54
CA GLU A 648 10.21 -12.82 3.93
C GLU A 648 10.51 -11.55 4.75
N ALA A 649 11.70 -10.95 4.61
CA ALA A 649 12.01 -9.68 5.24
C ALA A 649 11.06 -8.57 4.79
N TRP A 650 10.85 -8.45 3.47
CA TRP A 650 9.94 -7.46 2.89
C TRP A 650 8.51 -7.63 3.39
N GLU A 651 7.98 -8.85 3.35
CA GLU A 651 6.62 -9.18 3.79
C GLU A 651 6.40 -8.85 5.27
N LYS A 652 7.35 -9.18 6.15
CA LYS A 652 7.27 -8.81 7.56
C LYS A 652 7.29 -7.29 7.76
N LEU A 653 8.18 -6.58 7.07
CA LEU A 653 8.35 -5.14 7.23
C LEU A 653 7.18 -4.32 6.65
N THR A 654 6.50 -4.81 5.61
CA THR A 654 5.43 -4.09 4.91
C THR A 654 4.03 -4.59 5.23
N GLY A 655 3.90 -5.83 5.71
CA GLY A 655 2.63 -6.54 5.77
C GLY A 655 2.25 -7.22 4.43
N GLY A 656 3.17 -7.26 3.46
CA GLY A 656 2.95 -7.85 2.15
C GLY A 656 2.22 -6.95 1.15
N ASN A 657 2.18 -5.64 1.41
CA ASN A 657 1.62 -4.61 0.52
C ASN A 657 2.65 -4.05 -0.46
#